data_AF-A0A7K0A362-F1
#
_entry.id   AF-A0A7K0A362-F1
#
_cell.length_a   1.000
_cell.length_b   1.000
_cell.length_c   1.000
_cell.angle_alpha   90.00
_cell.angle_beta   90.00
_cell.angle_gamma   90.00
#
_symmetry.space_group_name_H-M   'P 1'
#
loop_
_entity.id
_entity.type
_entity.pdbx_description
1 polymer ?
#
loop_
_entity_poly.entity_id
_entity_poly.type
_entity_poly.pdbx_seq_one_letter_code
_entity_poly.pdbx_strand_id
1 'polypeptide(L)'
;MARKDLQPTVPASAPGVAARPVNTFVRPASPTEAPVGPSSAEQLAGALKGFSPTLDKLAKHFETEGKEEAQAVAMKKIAGMTLDEANEAVRSGAIAAEHSPWAQAAFEKLYGRRRANETARSIKEAIAKGEIGPDDDIDAIFAERSAQDTDGIDSRFFASGYGAVAAEGRESVNRVLSDIKTEQYIAERDTTILESMRADVDAGKAMGKSTDEIVSSIFEYTQTNKAFFNIPRQQTDAMLLTLAGKYASEGEEELATKLLNTKRAGNTPSLADNPKYALKVAQLQALAEKQGFDKRQVQFQDLRVGIRSRAAQGEMTRADLVEAAVTGAFTDDEIENLRVRNIAAREAEIKRLQGARMDLAKDKVHDAHMQTFKNNVVGGVGALNQDLTTRLSKPDGGFVDVKTSWSQDTQDKAMAEVFAEDPKVQNAPAPELAVRRQLQIAGNSGLIYSPWKNLLGAGYVSGSNLFQADADKDFETPPQLKSAFKLFNIMRATNPAQLEQHLGGNKDANMFYSIANTLMQVRGMDEDTALKTAVSVTREGALTTLSGGRRFATIEQEAAKFDTGAGVSFLGINSTEVKNKGDVMRLIRDTALTTPFLSPDESIANAKSLVEQSHTMINGWVVPTKGRDQEFVGALPEISNKEIAAYVKTADPVQGIDNPDDLVLAPHMGHMGLWVILDMSRGWKPMVDNNGAMVVLRKSELMARHRQALSDATLKKRAEANAEANEGRDMKKDGAVWTRMPWDKATDEVTP
;
A
#
# COMPACT_ATOMS: atom_id res chain seq x y z
N MET A 1 -45.24 19.48 46.22
CA MET A 1 -44.69 18.10 46.28
C MET A 1 -43.44 18.15 47.15
N ALA A 2 -43.38 17.27 48.15
CA ALA A 2 -42.46 17.33 49.28
C ALA A 2 -41.20 16.45 49.11
N ARG A 3 -40.08 16.88 49.72
CA ARG A 3 -39.06 16.13 50.50
C ARG A 3 -37.84 17.06 50.67
N LYS A 4 -37.52 17.64 51.83
CA LYS A 4 -37.20 17.18 53.20
C LYS A 4 -35.67 17.01 53.42
N ASP A 5 -35.18 17.94 54.24
CA ASP A 5 -33.91 18.20 54.93
C ASP A 5 -32.93 17.05 55.20
N LEU A 6 -31.62 17.40 55.26
CA LEU A 6 -30.60 16.75 56.09
C LEU A 6 -29.43 17.72 56.40
N GLN A 7 -29.34 18.18 57.65
CA GLN A 7 -28.12 18.67 58.31
C GLN A 7 -27.48 17.51 59.10
N PRO A 8 -26.15 17.49 59.33
CA PRO A 8 -25.56 16.61 60.33
C PRO A 8 -25.21 17.36 61.63
N THR A 9 -25.57 16.70 62.73
CA THR A 9 -25.38 17.07 64.14
C THR A 9 -24.00 16.70 64.68
N VAL A 10 -23.48 17.55 65.57
CA VAL A 10 -22.34 17.31 66.49
C VAL A 10 -22.80 16.45 67.68
N PRO A 11 -21.95 15.59 68.27
CA PRO A 11 -22.13 15.14 69.65
C PRO A 11 -21.05 15.69 70.59
N ALA A 12 -21.51 16.03 71.80
CA ALA A 12 -20.73 16.45 72.95
C ALA A 12 -20.19 15.24 73.75
N SER A 13 -19.11 15.45 74.50
CA SER A 13 -18.78 14.64 75.70
C SER A 13 -17.95 15.44 76.72
N ALA A 14 -18.28 15.19 77.99
CA ALA A 14 -18.05 15.92 79.23
C ALA A 14 -16.65 15.68 79.90
N PRO A 15 -16.35 16.28 81.08
CA PRO A 15 -15.00 16.59 81.56
C PRO A 15 -14.46 15.69 82.71
N GLY A 16 -13.18 15.88 83.06
CA GLY A 16 -12.52 15.37 84.28
C GLY A 16 -11.07 14.94 84.00
N VAL A 17 -10.06 15.03 84.87
CA VAL A 17 -9.98 15.22 86.32
C VAL A 17 -8.56 15.72 86.66
N ALA A 18 -8.45 16.53 87.72
CA ALA A 18 -7.23 17.10 88.28
C ALA A 18 -6.13 16.06 88.62
N ALA A 19 -4.87 16.41 88.30
CA ALA A 19 -3.67 15.68 88.72
C ALA A 19 -3.31 15.99 90.18
N ARG A 20 -2.96 14.94 90.91
CA ARG A 20 -2.63 14.88 92.34
C ARG A 20 -1.18 15.35 92.61
N PRO A 21 -0.86 15.81 93.84
CA PRO A 21 0.50 16.17 94.22
C PRO A 21 1.36 14.91 94.42
N VAL A 22 2.60 14.91 93.94
CA VAL A 22 3.55 13.82 94.16
C VAL A 22 4.70 14.29 95.05
N ASN A 23 4.90 13.51 96.11
CA ASN A 23 5.80 13.71 97.24
C ASN A 23 7.28 13.77 96.85
N THR A 24 7.99 14.75 97.41
CA THR A 24 9.45 14.80 97.50
C THR A 24 9.95 13.80 98.54
N PHE A 25 10.51 12.66 98.11
CA PHE A 25 11.31 11.80 98.99
C PHE A 25 12.79 12.20 98.93
N VAL A 26 13.19 13.03 99.89
CA VAL A 26 14.59 13.14 100.34
C VAL A 26 14.86 11.95 101.26
N ARG A 27 15.79 11.05 100.91
CA ARG A 27 16.21 9.98 101.84
C ARG A 27 17.46 10.40 102.64
N PRO A 28 17.53 10.12 103.96
CA PRO A 28 18.49 10.72 104.88
C PRO A 28 19.85 10.02 104.90
N ALA A 29 20.90 10.78 105.20
CA ALA A 29 22.25 10.28 105.44
C ALA A 29 22.35 9.51 106.77
N SER A 30 22.91 8.30 106.76
CA SER A 30 23.43 7.56 107.95
C SER A 30 24.08 6.22 107.51
N PRO A 31 24.94 5.58 108.33
CA PRO A 31 26.20 6.05 108.90
C PRO A 31 27.38 5.09 108.58
N THR A 32 28.54 5.48 109.08
CA THR A 32 29.92 4.96 109.03
C THR A 32 30.17 3.43 109.01
N GLU A 33 31.12 3.07 108.14
CA GLU A 33 32.20 2.07 108.27
C GLU A 33 31.91 0.58 108.51
N ALA A 34 32.28 -0.22 107.51
CA ALA A 34 33.26 -1.29 107.69
C ALA A 34 34.36 -1.11 106.63
N PRO A 35 35.65 -0.95 107.00
CA PRO A 35 36.73 -0.86 106.02
C PRO A 35 36.86 -2.22 105.31
N VAL A 36 36.95 -2.18 103.99
CA VAL A 36 37.31 -3.36 103.20
C VAL A 36 38.66 -3.87 103.70
N GLY A 37 38.73 -5.14 104.06
CA GLY A 37 39.86 -5.70 104.82
C GLY A 37 41.22 -5.45 104.16
N PRO A 38 42.26 -5.13 104.94
CA PRO A 38 43.56 -4.75 104.41
C PRO A 38 44.22 -5.90 103.62
N SER A 39 44.86 -5.54 102.52
CA SER A 39 45.73 -6.42 101.75
C SER A 39 46.88 -6.97 102.61
N SER A 40 47.47 -8.10 102.22
CA SER A 40 48.57 -8.74 102.97
C SER A 40 49.77 -7.80 103.23
N ALA A 41 49.96 -6.79 102.36
CA ALA A 41 50.97 -5.75 102.50
C ALA A 41 50.59 -4.69 103.56
N GLU A 42 49.31 -4.32 103.68
CA GLU A 42 48.81 -3.42 104.72
C GLU A 42 48.81 -4.08 106.10
N GLN A 43 48.56 -5.40 106.18
CA GLN A 43 48.70 -6.15 107.42
C GLN A 43 50.16 -6.22 107.88
N LEU A 44 51.10 -6.37 106.93
CA LEU A 44 52.55 -6.32 107.20
C LEU A 44 53.01 -4.90 107.60
N ALA A 45 52.53 -3.87 106.91
CA ALA A 45 52.84 -2.47 107.23
C ALA A 45 52.23 -2.03 108.57
N GLY A 46 51.02 -2.51 108.89
CA GLY A 46 50.37 -2.34 110.20
C GLY A 46 51.15 -3.01 111.34
N ALA A 47 51.68 -4.21 111.12
CA ALA A 47 52.55 -4.91 112.08
C ALA A 47 53.91 -4.19 112.28
N LEU A 48 54.40 -3.47 111.26
CA LEU A 48 55.64 -2.68 111.32
C LEU A 48 55.45 -1.23 111.78
N LYS A 49 54.20 -0.78 111.95
CA LYS A 49 53.82 0.61 112.29
C LYS A 49 54.36 1.08 113.64
N GLY A 50 54.75 0.16 114.53
CA GLY A 50 55.37 0.47 115.82
C GLY A 50 56.82 0.98 115.76
N PHE A 51 57.50 0.93 114.60
CA PHE A 51 58.95 1.15 114.54
C PHE A 51 59.44 2.48 113.89
N SER A 52 58.65 3.25 113.12
CA SER A 52 59.09 4.55 112.55
C SER A 52 57.98 5.42 111.87
N PRO A 53 57.96 6.77 112.04
CA PRO A 53 57.06 7.70 111.33
C PRO A 53 57.27 7.78 109.81
N THR A 54 58.46 7.46 109.32
CA THR A 54 58.76 7.44 107.89
C THR A 54 57.92 6.39 107.16
N LEU A 55 57.51 5.34 107.87
CA LEU A 55 56.67 4.27 107.34
C LEU A 55 55.20 4.69 107.16
N ASP A 56 54.69 5.68 107.92
CA ASP A 56 53.30 6.16 107.80
C ASP A 56 53.13 7.14 106.61
N LYS A 57 54.12 7.99 106.33
CA LYS A 57 54.18 8.78 105.09
C LYS A 57 54.28 7.89 103.87
N LEU A 58 55.09 6.84 103.98
CA LEU A 58 55.22 5.83 102.95
C LEU A 58 53.89 5.09 102.74
N ALA A 59 53.16 4.74 103.81
CA ALA A 59 51.82 4.12 103.71
C ALA A 59 50.78 5.03 103.02
N LYS A 60 50.74 6.33 103.32
CA LYS A 60 49.84 7.29 102.65
C LYS A 60 50.23 7.56 101.19
N HIS A 61 51.54 7.54 100.90
CA HIS A 61 52.03 7.61 99.53
C HIS A 61 51.55 6.38 98.76
N PHE A 62 51.73 5.18 99.30
CA PHE A 62 51.20 3.93 98.73
C PHE A 62 49.67 3.92 98.64
N GLU A 63 48.94 4.56 99.55
CA GLU A 63 47.47 4.66 99.47
C GLU A 63 47.03 5.61 98.35
N THR A 64 47.74 6.73 98.15
CA THR A 64 47.42 7.72 97.09
C THR A 64 47.83 7.20 95.72
N GLU A 65 49.05 6.69 95.63
CA GLU A 65 49.56 5.98 94.45
C GLU A 65 48.64 4.80 94.13
N GLY A 66 48.25 4.01 95.14
CA GLY A 66 47.28 2.93 94.98
C GLY A 66 45.90 3.39 94.53
N LYS A 67 45.42 4.59 94.90
CA LYS A 67 44.17 5.17 94.40
C LYS A 67 44.29 5.65 92.96
N GLU A 68 45.40 6.29 92.61
CA GLU A 68 45.67 6.78 91.25
C GLU A 68 45.89 5.61 90.29
N GLU A 69 46.67 4.61 90.71
CA GLU A 69 46.83 3.35 90.00
C GLU A 69 45.49 2.62 89.88
N ALA A 70 44.71 2.52 90.96
CA ALA A 70 43.38 1.93 90.92
C ALA A 70 42.40 2.68 90.01
N GLN A 71 42.47 4.02 89.97
CA GLN A 71 41.70 4.83 89.03
C GLN A 71 42.17 4.63 87.59
N ALA A 72 43.48 4.57 87.34
CA ALA A 72 44.05 4.30 86.03
C ALA A 72 43.68 2.89 85.54
N VAL A 73 43.69 1.90 86.44
CA VAL A 73 43.23 0.53 86.18
C VAL A 73 41.73 0.53 85.89
N ALA A 74 40.92 1.20 86.69
CA ALA A 74 39.48 1.33 86.47
C ALA A 74 39.17 2.04 85.15
N MET A 75 39.91 3.10 84.80
CA MET A 75 39.80 3.80 83.51
C MET A 75 40.17 2.89 82.34
N LYS A 76 41.29 2.17 82.45
CA LYS A 76 41.72 1.22 81.41
C LYS A 76 40.70 0.09 81.23
N LYS A 77 40.18 -0.43 82.33
CA LYS A 77 39.19 -1.52 82.33
C LYS A 77 37.86 -1.04 81.75
N ILE A 78 37.31 0.07 82.25
CA ILE A 78 36.04 0.61 81.76
C ILE A 78 36.14 1.07 80.30
N ALA A 79 37.29 1.61 79.86
CA ALA A 79 37.50 2.01 78.47
C ALA A 79 37.39 0.82 77.49
N GLY A 80 37.79 -0.38 77.93
CA GLY A 80 37.68 -1.61 77.14
C GLY A 80 36.35 -2.35 77.28
N MET A 81 35.43 -1.87 78.12
CA MET A 81 34.13 -2.46 78.36
C MET A 81 33.01 -1.69 77.68
N THR A 82 32.03 -2.43 77.18
CA THR A 82 30.71 -1.89 76.84
C THR A 82 29.96 -1.45 78.10
N LEU A 83 28.91 -0.65 77.93
CA LEU A 83 28.10 -0.17 79.05
C LEU A 83 27.37 -1.31 79.75
N ASP A 84 26.89 -2.34 79.02
CA ASP A 84 26.23 -3.50 79.60
C ASP A 84 27.21 -4.39 80.38
N GLU A 85 28.42 -4.58 79.86
CA GLU A 85 29.48 -5.29 80.58
C GLU A 85 29.90 -4.53 81.85
N ALA A 86 29.99 -3.20 81.77
CA ALA A 86 30.27 -2.37 82.93
C ALA A 86 29.12 -2.39 83.95
N ASN A 87 27.86 -2.41 83.48
CA ASN A 87 26.67 -2.55 84.32
C ASN A 87 26.67 -3.86 85.09
N GLU A 88 26.90 -4.97 84.38
CA GLU A 88 26.94 -6.30 84.96
C GLU A 88 28.13 -6.40 85.93
N ALA A 89 29.28 -5.81 85.61
CA ALA A 89 30.44 -5.78 86.49
C ALA A 89 30.19 -4.98 87.78
N VAL A 90 29.38 -3.92 87.73
CA VAL A 90 28.94 -3.16 88.92
C VAL A 90 27.90 -3.95 89.73
N ARG A 91 26.89 -4.54 89.07
CA ARG A 91 25.81 -5.28 89.75
C ARG A 91 26.27 -6.59 90.38
N SER A 92 27.10 -7.35 89.66
CA SER A 92 27.68 -8.61 90.16
C SER A 92 28.81 -8.40 91.16
N GLY A 93 29.32 -7.16 91.30
CA GLY A 93 30.51 -6.87 92.10
C GLY A 93 31.78 -7.55 91.58
N ALA A 94 31.80 -8.06 90.34
CA ALA A 94 32.90 -8.85 89.77
C ALA A 94 34.25 -8.10 89.75
N ILE A 95 34.23 -6.77 89.86
CA ILE A 95 35.46 -5.95 89.94
C ILE A 95 36.14 -6.03 91.30
N ALA A 96 35.41 -6.38 92.36
CA ALA A 96 35.96 -6.59 93.69
C ALA A 96 36.96 -7.75 93.74
N ALA A 97 36.83 -8.73 92.82
CA ALA A 97 37.56 -9.98 92.88
C ALA A 97 39.03 -9.89 92.44
N GLU A 98 39.41 -8.87 91.66
CA GLU A 98 40.72 -8.90 90.99
C GLU A 98 41.76 -7.89 91.49
N HIS A 99 41.44 -6.67 91.97
CA HIS A 99 42.52 -5.66 92.13
C HIS A 99 42.53 -4.63 93.31
N SER A 100 41.41 -4.13 93.90
CA SER A 100 41.39 -3.27 95.13
C SER A 100 40.01 -2.58 95.33
N PRO A 101 39.53 -2.31 96.57
CA PRO A 101 38.29 -1.55 96.81
C PRO A 101 38.28 -0.12 96.25
N TRP A 102 39.44 0.53 96.10
CA TRP A 102 39.52 1.85 95.47
C TRP A 102 39.27 1.78 93.96
N ALA A 103 39.67 0.68 93.32
CA ALA A 103 39.44 0.45 91.90
C ALA A 103 37.94 0.25 91.64
N GLN A 104 37.25 -0.46 92.53
CA GLN A 104 35.81 -0.64 92.48
C GLN A 104 35.05 0.71 92.59
N ALA A 105 35.36 1.53 93.60
CA ALA A 105 34.70 2.83 93.78
C ALA A 105 34.95 3.80 92.61
N ALA A 106 36.19 3.80 92.08
CA ALA A 106 36.54 4.59 90.90
C ALA A 106 35.80 4.10 89.64
N PHE A 107 35.72 2.78 89.46
CA PHE A 107 34.99 2.18 88.35
C PHE A 107 33.51 2.52 88.40
N GLU A 108 32.85 2.34 89.55
CA GLU A 108 31.42 2.66 89.75
C GLU A 108 31.13 4.14 89.49
N LYS A 109 32.00 5.05 89.95
CA LYS A 109 31.87 6.50 89.69
C LYS A 109 32.05 6.84 88.21
N LEU A 110 33.05 6.26 87.55
CA LEU A 110 33.28 6.48 86.11
C LEU A 110 32.14 5.88 85.27
N TYR A 111 31.60 4.74 85.68
CA TYR A 111 30.43 4.13 85.08
C TYR A 111 29.20 5.04 85.23
N GLY A 112 28.93 5.57 86.43
CA GLY A 112 27.85 6.55 86.64
C GLY A 112 27.97 7.80 85.77
N ARG A 113 29.19 8.33 85.60
CA ARG A 113 29.44 9.45 84.68
C ARG A 113 29.21 9.07 83.21
N ARG A 114 29.65 7.88 82.78
CA ARG A 114 29.43 7.40 81.41
C ARG A 114 27.94 7.21 81.15
N ARG A 115 27.22 6.64 82.10
CA ARG A 115 25.77 6.41 82.00
C ARG A 115 25.00 7.73 81.93
N ALA A 116 25.25 8.69 82.81
CA ALA A 116 24.59 10.00 82.74
C ALA A 116 24.88 10.76 81.43
N ASN A 117 26.10 10.63 80.88
CA ASN A 117 26.42 11.18 79.56
C ASN A 117 25.63 10.48 78.45
N GLU A 118 25.46 9.16 78.52
CA GLU A 118 24.61 8.40 77.61
C GLU A 118 23.14 8.82 77.74
N THR A 119 22.65 9.08 78.95
CA THR A 119 21.29 9.58 79.19
C THR A 119 21.09 10.95 78.56
N ALA A 120 21.99 11.91 78.83
CA ALA A 120 21.91 13.24 78.23
C ALA A 120 22.03 13.19 76.70
N ARG A 121 22.91 12.32 76.18
CA ARG A 121 23.07 12.10 74.74
C ARG A 121 21.82 11.49 74.12
N SER A 122 21.25 10.45 74.73
CA SER A 122 20.06 9.78 74.22
C SER A 122 18.83 10.68 74.26
N ILE A 123 18.72 11.59 75.23
CA ILE A 123 17.68 12.64 75.23
C ILE A 123 17.92 13.64 74.09
N LYS A 124 19.15 14.12 73.88
CA LYS A 124 19.47 14.97 72.73
C LYS A 124 19.21 14.29 71.39
N GLU A 125 19.50 12.99 71.30
CA GLU A 125 19.19 12.17 70.12
C GLU A 125 17.67 12.03 69.94
N ALA A 126 16.90 11.85 71.02
CA ALA A 126 15.44 11.83 70.96
C ALA A 126 14.87 13.18 70.50
N ILE A 127 15.44 14.32 70.93
CA ILE A 127 15.10 15.66 70.43
C ILE A 127 15.42 15.79 68.94
N ALA A 128 16.60 15.36 68.51
CA ALA A 128 16.99 15.38 67.10
C ALA A 128 16.09 14.48 66.23
N LYS A 129 15.53 13.41 66.81
CA LYS A 129 14.54 12.52 66.17
C LYS A 129 13.11 13.05 66.26
N GLY A 130 12.85 14.14 66.99
CA GLY A 130 11.52 14.69 67.21
C GLY A 130 10.65 13.89 68.18
N GLU A 131 11.23 12.95 68.93
CA GLU A 131 10.54 12.16 69.96
C GLU A 131 10.28 12.98 71.23
N ILE A 132 11.08 14.04 71.46
CA ILE A 132 10.91 15.02 72.53
C ILE A 132 10.86 16.39 71.89
N GLY A 133 9.77 17.11 72.11
CA GLY A 133 9.50 18.44 71.60
C GLY A 133 9.79 19.58 72.59
N PRO A 134 9.68 20.83 72.14
CA PRO A 134 9.94 22.02 72.96
C PRO A 134 8.92 22.28 74.06
N ASP A 135 7.79 21.56 74.05
CA ASP A 135 6.73 21.70 75.05
C ASP A 135 6.69 20.52 76.05
N ASP A 136 7.63 19.56 75.95
CA ASP A 136 7.72 18.42 76.87
C ASP A 136 8.40 18.75 78.20
N ASP A 137 8.00 18.05 79.27
CA ASP A 137 8.58 18.22 80.61
C ASP A 137 9.93 17.50 80.73
N ILE A 138 11.00 18.23 80.44
CA ILE A 138 12.38 17.73 80.49
C ILE A 138 12.80 17.30 81.91
N ASP A 139 12.27 17.95 82.94
CA ASP A 139 12.58 17.58 84.32
C ASP A 139 12.02 16.19 84.64
N ALA A 140 10.79 15.90 84.21
CA ALA A 140 10.19 14.58 84.34
C ALA A 140 10.95 13.51 83.53
N ILE A 141 11.36 13.81 82.30
CA ILE A 141 12.09 12.86 81.44
C ILE A 141 13.47 12.51 82.02
N PHE A 142 14.23 13.51 82.51
CA PHE A 142 15.50 13.23 83.17
C PHE A 142 15.32 12.47 84.48
N ALA A 143 14.25 12.76 85.24
CA ALA A 143 13.95 12.03 86.48
C ALA A 143 13.62 10.55 86.19
N GLU A 144 12.81 10.27 85.18
CA GLU A 144 12.46 8.91 84.76
C GLU A 144 13.69 8.12 84.31
N ARG A 145 14.51 8.68 83.40
CA ARG A 145 15.72 7.99 82.94
C ARG A 145 16.74 7.82 84.04
N SER A 146 16.89 8.80 84.93
CA SER A 146 17.74 8.66 86.12
C SER A 146 17.27 7.52 87.02
N ALA A 147 15.97 7.34 87.20
CA ALA A 147 15.44 6.24 88.00
C ALA A 147 15.76 4.88 87.34
N GLN A 148 15.55 4.76 86.03
CA GLN A 148 15.87 3.55 85.26
C GLN A 148 17.36 3.21 85.31
N ASP A 149 18.23 4.21 85.17
CA ASP A 149 19.68 4.03 85.15
C ASP A 149 20.27 3.69 86.52
N THR A 150 19.59 4.08 87.60
CA THR A 150 19.99 3.73 88.98
C THR A 150 19.37 2.42 89.49
N ASP A 151 18.45 1.81 88.74
CA ASP A 151 17.72 0.63 89.20
C ASP A 151 18.67 -0.56 89.45
N GLY A 152 18.54 -1.20 90.61
CA GLY A 152 19.39 -2.30 91.04
C GLY A 152 20.86 -1.96 91.32
N ILE A 153 21.25 -0.67 91.37
CA ILE A 153 22.61 -0.22 91.67
C ILE A 153 22.61 0.58 92.99
N ASP A 154 22.91 -0.09 94.11
CA ASP A 154 23.06 0.56 95.42
C ASP A 154 24.52 0.97 95.66
N SER A 155 25.02 1.93 94.86
CA SER A 155 26.35 2.51 95.02
C SER A 155 26.30 4.04 95.11
N ARG A 156 26.80 4.57 96.23
CA ARG A 156 26.99 6.02 96.43
C ARG A 156 27.98 6.63 95.44
N PHE A 157 28.96 5.85 94.99
CA PHE A 157 30.01 6.33 94.08
C PHE A 157 29.45 6.48 92.67
N PHE A 158 28.61 5.53 92.24
CA PHE A 158 27.80 5.66 91.03
C PHE A 158 26.89 6.89 91.09
N ALA A 159 26.07 7.02 92.15
CA ALA A 159 25.12 8.12 92.29
C ALA A 159 25.79 9.51 92.25
N SER A 160 26.96 9.65 92.90
CA SER A 160 27.75 10.88 92.86
C SER A 160 28.32 11.19 91.47
N GLY A 161 28.77 10.18 90.73
CA GLY A 161 29.25 10.34 89.35
C GLY A 161 28.12 10.69 88.38
N TYR A 162 26.97 10.03 88.53
CA TYR A 162 25.80 10.20 87.67
C TYR A 162 25.14 11.57 87.85
N GLY A 163 24.83 11.97 89.10
CA GLY A 163 24.03 13.17 89.38
C GLY A 163 24.64 14.49 88.88
N ALA A 164 25.96 14.65 88.99
CA ALA A 164 26.64 15.87 88.54
C ALA A 164 26.55 16.04 87.01
N VAL A 165 26.81 14.96 86.27
CA VAL A 165 26.77 14.96 84.79
C VAL A 165 25.33 15.07 84.28
N ALA A 166 24.36 14.45 84.96
CA ALA A 166 22.96 14.53 84.58
C ALA A 166 22.39 15.96 84.67
N ALA A 167 22.80 16.76 85.67
CA ALA A 167 22.39 18.16 85.81
C ALA A 167 22.93 19.06 84.68
N GLU A 168 24.22 18.92 84.34
CA GLU A 168 24.83 19.63 83.19
C GLU A 168 24.16 19.22 81.86
N GLY A 169 23.87 17.92 81.72
CA GLY A 169 23.14 17.38 80.57
C GLY A 169 21.76 18.01 80.39
N ARG A 170 21.03 18.21 81.49
CA ARG A 170 19.69 18.83 81.52
C ARG A 170 19.71 20.29 81.05
N GLU A 171 20.61 21.11 81.60
CA GLU A 171 20.71 22.52 81.18
C GLU A 171 21.04 22.63 79.69
N SER A 172 21.94 21.77 79.20
CA SER A 172 22.27 21.73 77.78
C SER A 172 21.09 21.33 76.90
N VAL A 173 20.20 20.44 77.36
CA VAL A 173 18.97 20.05 76.63
C VAL A 173 17.98 21.23 76.56
N ASN A 174 17.76 21.94 77.67
CA ASN A 174 16.83 23.07 77.71
C ASN A 174 17.22 24.21 76.75
N ARG A 175 18.52 24.48 76.58
CA ARG A 175 18.98 25.48 75.58
C ARG A 175 18.62 25.07 74.15
N VAL A 176 18.84 23.80 73.79
CA VAL A 176 18.52 23.27 72.45
C VAL A 176 17.03 23.42 72.14
N LEU A 177 16.16 23.13 73.11
CA LEU A 177 14.71 23.26 72.91
C LEU A 177 14.24 24.71 72.80
N SER A 178 14.85 25.64 73.56
CA SER A 178 14.57 27.08 73.43
C SER A 178 14.93 27.62 72.06
N ASP A 179 16.06 27.17 71.49
CA ASP A 179 16.48 27.55 70.14
C ASP A 179 15.48 27.01 69.09
N ILE A 180 15.07 25.74 69.21
CA ILE A 180 14.04 25.12 68.34
C ILE A 180 12.72 25.91 68.39
N LYS A 181 12.25 26.27 69.59
CA LYS A 181 10.99 27.02 69.76
C LYS A 181 11.05 28.41 69.11
N THR A 182 12.21 29.06 69.18
CA THR A 182 12.44 30.36 68.53
C THR A 182 12.42 30.23 67.01
N GLU A 183 13.04 29.20 66.46
CA GLU A 183 13.03 28.92 65.03
C GLU A 183 11.61 28.58 64.51
N GLN A 184 10.84 27.78 65.26
CA GLN A 184 9.45 27.46 64.94
C GLN A 184 8.57 28.71 64.87
N TYR A 185 8.66 29.59 65.88
CA TYR A 185 7.90 30.84 65.89
C TYR A 185 8.23 31.75 64.70
N ILE A 186 9.51 31.86 64.32
CA ILE A 186 9.93 32.64 63.15
C ILE A 186 9.32 32.04 61.87
N ALA A 187 9.34 30.71 61.72
CA ALA A 187 8.79 30.02 60.55
C ALA A 187 7.26 30.18 60.43
N GLU A 188 6.51 30.07 61.53
CA GLU A 188 5.06 30.24 61.56
C GLU A 188 4.65 31.67 61.20
N ARG A 189 5.32 32.66 61.81
CA ARG A 189 5.11 34.08 61.51
C ARG A 189 5.34 34.38 60.03
N ASP A 190 6.45 33.87 59.50
CA ASP A 190 6.80 34.08 58.09
C ASP A 190 5.79 33.47 57.13
N THR A 191 5.31 32.27 57.45
CA THR A 191 4.27 31.57 56.67
C THR A 191 2.97 32.37 56.65
N THR A 192 2.51 32.84 57.81
CA THR A 192 1.28 33.63 57.96
C THR A 192 1.31 34.91 57.10
N ILE A 193 2.47 35.59 57.09
CA ILE A 193 2.67 36.83 56.33
C ILE A 193 2.64 36.55 54.82
N LEU A 194 3.31 35.47 54.38
CA LEU A 194 3.30 35.07 52.96
C LEU A 194 1.89 34.68 52.50
N GLU A 195 1.13 33.96 53.32
CA GLU A 195 -0.26 33.60 53.04
C GLU A 195 -1.16 34.82 52.93
N SER A 196 -0.99 35.81 53.80
CA SER A 196 -1.75 37.06 53.74
C SER A 196 -1.45 37.85 52.46
N MET A 197 -0.17 37.96 52.07
CA MET A 197 0.20 38.57 50.79
C MET A 197 -0.44 37.84 49.60
N ARG A 198 -0.53 36.52 49.65
CA ARG A 198 -1.21 35.74 48.59
C ARG A 198 -2.69 36.07 48.54
N ALA A 199 -3.37 36.09 49.68
CA ALA A 199 -4.77 36.45 49.77
C ALA A 199 -5.06 37.85 49.21
N ASP A 200 -4.19 38.82 49.47
CA ASP A 200 -4.31 40.19 48.94
C ASP A 200 -4.19 40.24 47.41
N VAL A 201 -3.28 39.45 46.82
CA VAL A 201 -3.18 39.33 45.36
C VAL A 201 -4.45 38.72 44.77
N ASP A 202 -4.92 37.60 45.35
CA ASP A 202 -6.09 36.89 44.84
C ASP A 202 -7.36 37.77 44.95
N ALA A 203 -7.51 38.50 46.05
CA ALA A 203 -8.58 39.48 46.24
C ALA A 203 -8.47 40.63 45.23
N GLY A 204 -7.26 41.15 44.99
CA GLY A 204 -7.03 42.21 44.00
C GLY A 204 -7.40 41.79 42.58
N LYS A 205 -7.01 40.56 42.18
CA LYS A 205 -7.39 39.96 40.88
C LYS A 205 -8.91 39.79 40.78
N ALA A 206 -9.56 39.27 41.83
CA ALA A 206 -11.01 39.09 41.86
C ALA A 206 -11.79 40.42 41.76
N MET A 207 -11.22 41.52 42.26
CA MET A 207 -11.78 42.87 42.14
C MET A 207 -11.44 43.56 40.82
N GLY A 208 -10.69 42.93 39.92
CA GLY A 208 -10.26 43.52 38.64
C GLY A 208 -9.27 44.67 38.78
N LYS A 209 -8.51 44.73 39.88
CA LYS A 209 -7.44 45.71 40.05
C LYS A 209 -6.32 45.47 39.05
N SER A 210 -5.67 46.54 38.62
CA SER A 210 -4.47 46.45 37.79
C SER A 210 -3.31 45.79 38.54
N THR A 211 -2.37 45.21 37.81
CA THR A 211 -1.15 44.62 38.38
C THR A 211 -0.39 45.61 39.27
N ASP A 212 -0.34 46.88 38.87
CA ASP A 212 0.35 47.93 39.61
C ASP A 212 -0.31 48.26 40.96
N GLU A 213 -1.64 48.25 41.02
CA GLU A 213 -2.38 48.43 42.28
C GLU A 213 -2.19 47.25 43.22
N ILE A 214 -2.17 46.03 42.69
CA ILE A 214 -1.93 44.81 43.47
C ILE A 214 -0.53 44.85 44.09
N VAL A 215 0.51 45.12 43.29
CA VAL A 215 1.90 45.17 43.78
C VAL A 215 2.08 46.27 44.82
N SER A 216 1.44 47.42 44.62
CA SER A 216 1.49 48.53 45.59
C SER A 216 0.89 48.13 46.94
N SER A 217 -0.25 47.43 46.94
CA SER A 217 -0.89 46.90 48.15
C SER A 217 0.00 45.93 48.92
N ILE A 218 0.70 45.03 48.20
CA ILE A 218 1.65 44.09 48.82
C ILE A 218 2.81 44.83 49.47
N PHE A 219 3.37 45.85 48.80
CA PHE A 219 4.46 46.63 49.38
C PHE A 219 4.02 47.44 50.59
N GLU A 220 2.83 48.03 50.59
CA GLU A 220 2.26 48.69 51.78
C GLU A 220 2.09 47.71 52.94
N TYR A 221 1.52 46.53 52.68
CA TYR A 221 1.37 45.45 53.66
C TYR A 221 2.73 45.02 54.24
N THR A 222 3.77 44.88 53.42
CA THR A 222 5.13 44.53 53.90
C THR A 222 5.71 45.61 54.82
N GLN A 223 5.46 46.90 54.55
CA GLN A 223 6.03 48.00 55.32
C GLN A 223 5.39 48.11 56.70
N THR A 224 4.06 48.02 56.75
CA THR A 224 3.30 48.07 58.01
C THR A 224 3.68 46.89 58.92
N ASN A 225 3.78 45.68 58.36
CA ASN A 225 4.09 44.48 59.14
C ASN A 225 5.56 44.36 59.54
N LYS A 226 6.49 44.91 58.75
CA LYS A 226 7.91 44.97 59.12
C LYS A 226 8.10 45.68 60.46
N ALA A 227 7.40 46.80 60.68
CA ALA A 227 7.46 47.56 61.93
C ALA A 227 6.80 46.80 63.09
N PHE A 228 5.65 46.16 62.85
CA PHE A 228 4.89 45.46 63.89
C PHE A 228 5.58 44.17 64.37
N PHE A 229 6.12 43.37 63.45
CA PHE A 229 6.70 42.05 63.74
C PHE A 229 8.23 42.02 63.85
N ASN A 230 8.87 43.20 63.81
CA ASN A 230 10.33 43.39 63.83
C ASN A 230 11.07 42.47 62.83
N ILE A 231 10.60 42.44 61.58
CA ILE A 231 11.15 41.55 60.54
C ILE A 231 12.39 42.21 59.91
N PRO A 232 13.55 41.54 59.88
CA PRO A 232 14.71 42.01 59.14
C PRO A 232 14.39 42.20 57.65
N ARG A 233 14.92 43.26 57.05
CA ARG A 233 14.68 43.58 55.62
C ARG A 233 15.03 42.41 54.69
N GLN A 234 16.09 41.66 54.99
CA GLN A 234 16.49 40.52 54.18
C GLN A 234 15.44 39.41 54.15
N GLN A 235 14.69 39.24 55.24
CA GLN A 235 13.60 38.27 55.35
C GLN A 235 12.38 38.72 54.55
N THR A 236 12.03 40.01 54.58
CA THR A 236 10.99 40.59 53.71
C THR A 236 11.36 40.45 52.21
N ASP A 237 12.62 40.68 51.84
CA ASP A 237 13.09 40.48 50.47
C ASP A 237 12.94 39.00 50.04
N ALA A 238 13.26 38.05 50.92
CA ALA A 238 13.11 36.62 50.66
C ALA A 238 11.63 36.19 50.51
N MET A 239 10.73 36.75 51.32
CA MET A 239 9.28 36.53 51.18
C MET A 239 8.76 37.03 49.83
N LEU A 240 9.17 38.23 49.42
CA LEU A 240 8.79 38.80 48.12
C LEU A 240 9.33 37.98 46.94
N LEU A 241 10.57 37.47 47.03
CA LEU A 241 11.12 36.54 46.05
C LEU A 241 10.33 35.22 46.00
N THR A 242 9.88 34.73 47.15
CA THR A 242 9.04 33.52 47.24
C THR A 242 7.67 33.75 46.60
N LEU A 243 7.07 34.92 46.85
CA LEU A 243 5.80 35.33 46.25
C LEU A 243 5.92 35.50 44.73
N ALA A 244 6.94 36.21 44.26
CA ALA A 244 7.24 36.35 42.84
C ALA A 244 7.53 34.99 42.19
N GLY A 245 8.21 34.08 42.90
CA GLY A 245 8.45 32.71 42.44
C GLY A 245 7.18 31.90 42.23
N LYS A 246 6.20 32.02 43.14
CA LYS A 246 4.87 31.41 42.97
C LYS A 246 4.19 31.94 41.70
N TYR A 247 4.06 33.26 41.54
CA TYR A 247 3.38 33.84 40.39
C TYR A 247 4.13 33.64 39.07
N ALA A 248 5.46 33.56 39.09
CA ALA A 248 6.26 33.14 37.96
C ALA A 248 5.91 31.69 37.55
N SER A 249 5.78 30.78 38.51
CA SER A 249 5.40 29.39 38.23
C SER A 249 3.96 29.22 37.71
N GLU A 250 3.07 30.16 38.04
CA GLU A 250 1.67 30.18 37.57
C GLU A 250 1.52 30.87 36.19
N GLY A 251 2.62 31.35 35.60
CA GLY A 251 2.63 32.06 34.33
C GLY A 251 2.06 33.47 34.39
N GLU A 252 1.99 34.07 35.58
CA GLU A 252 1.56 35.46 35.80
C GLU A 252 2.76 36.40 35.58
N GLU A 253 3.23 36.42 34.33
CA GLU A 253 4.45 37.09 33.87
C GLU A 253 4.54 38.55 34.33
N GLU A 254 3.47 39.32 34.10
CA GLU A 254 3.40 40.74 34.41
C GLU A 254 3.52 40.99 35.92
N LEU A 255 2.76 40.23 36.73
CA LEU A 255 2.75 40.37 38.18
C LEU A 255 4.08 39.97 38.81
N ALA A 256 4.65 38.83 38.39
CA ALA A 256 5.96 38.39 38.86
C ALA A 256 7.05 39.43 38.52
N THR A 257 7.03 39.94 37.28
CA THR A 257 7.98 40.95 36.81
C THR A 257 7.84 42.27 37.59
N LYS A 258 6.61 42.73 37.84
CA LYS A 258 6.35 43.94 38.64
C LYS A 258 6.75 43.77 40.11
N LEU A 259 6.49 42.63 40.74
CA LEU A 259 6.95 42.34 42.11
C LEU A 259 8.48 42.43 42.24
N LEU A 260 9.22 42.04 41.18
CA LEU A 260 10.69 42.04 41.19
C LEU A 260 11.31 43.41 40.84
N ASN A 261 10.69 44.15 39.91
CA ASN A 261 11.25 45.38 39.34
C ASN A 261 10.71 46.68 39.94
N THR A 262 9.55 46.67 40.60
CA THR A 262 8.95 47.90 41.14
C THR A 262 9.76 48.42 42.34
N LYS A 263 10.09 49.72 42.33
CA LYS A 263 10.78 50.39 43.45
C LYS A 263 9.86 50.48 44.66
N ARG A 264 10.43 50.34 45.85
CA ARG A 264 9.68 50.31 47.11
C ARG A 264 9.78 51.65 47.83
N ALA A 265 8.80 51.98 48.68
CA ALA A 265 8.78 53.28 49.37
C ALA A 265 10.05 53.51 50.22
N GLY A 266 10.37 54.78 50.47
CA GLY A 266 11.55 55.17 51.27
C GLY A 266 12.89 54.99 50.57
N ASN A 267 12.95 55.19 49.23
CA ASN A 267 14.16 55.04 48.41
C ASN A 267 14.78 53.62 48.46
N THR A 268 13.93 52.61 48.66
CA THR A 268 14.35 51.22 48.74
C THR A 268 14.47 50.66 47.31
N PRO A 269 15.66 50.19 46.86
CA PRO A 269 15.81 49.60 45.52
C PRO A 269 14.88 48.41 45.31
N SER A 270 14.52 48.18 44.04
CA SER A 270 13.80 46.98 43.64
C SER A 270 14.61 45.72 43.95
N LEU A 271 13.99 44.55 43.86
CA LEU A 271 14.74 43.30 44.04
C LEU A 271 15.70 43.06 42.88
N ALA A 272 15.32 43.49 41.67
CA ALA A 272 16.16 43.45 40.47
C ALA A 272 17.41 44.33 40.58
N ASP A 273 17.30 45.51 41.19
CA ASP A 273 18.42 46.44 41.39
C ASP A 273 19.37 46.00 42.51
N ASN A 274 19.05 44.94 43.26
CA ASN A 274 19.88 44.43 44.34
C ASN A 274 20.85 43.35 43.84
N PRO A 275 22.19 43.59 43.86
CA PRO A 275 23.17 42.63 43.37
C PRO A 275 23.09 41.25 44.03
N LYS A 276 22.65 41.18 45.30
CA LYS A 276 22.48 39.91 46.03
C LYS A 276 21.44 39.00 45.38
N TYR A 277 20.42 39.57 44.72
CA TYR A 277 19.28 38.83 44.18
C TYR A 277 19.22 38.83 42.65
N ALA A 278 20.11 39.56 41.96
CA ALA A 278 20.10 39.72 40.50
C ALA A 278 19.97 38.38 39.74
N LEU A 279 20.76 37.36 40.11
CA LEU A 279 20.68 36.03 39.49
C LEU A 279 19.31 35.37 39.70
N LYS A 280 18.77 35.43 40.92
CA LYS A 280 17.47 34.82 41.24
C LYS A 280 16.33 35.56 40.54
N VAL A 281 16.41 36.89 40.46
CA VAL A 281 15.45 37.72 39.72
C VAL A 281 15.44 37.33 38.25
N ALA A 282 16.60 37.23 37.60
CA ALA A 282 16.70 36.80 36.20
C ALA A 282 16.11 35.39 35.99
N GLN A 283 16.38 34.46 36.90
CA GLN A 283 15.77 33.11 36.87
C GLN A 283 14.24 33.15 36.99
N LEU A 284 13.71 33.99 37.88
CA LEU A 284 12.26 34.12 38.08
C LEU A 284 11.57 34.81 36.89
N GLN A 285 12.20 35.83 36.30
CA GLN A 285 11.69 36.47 35.09
C GLN A 285 11.65 35.49 33.91
N ALA A 286 12.74 34.75 33.68
CA ALA A 286 12.78 33.72 32.64
C ALA A 286 11.75 32.60 32.89
N LEU A 287 11.54 32.21 34.15
CA LEU A 287 10.49 31.25 34.51
C LEU A 287 9.09 31.81 34.20
N ALA A 288 8.84 33.08 34.55
CA ALA A 288 7.55 33.72 34.36
C ALA A 288 7.22 33.90 32.87
N GLU A 289 8.20 34.31 32.05
CA GLU A 289 8.08 34.41 30.59
C GLU A 289 7.77 33.04 29.98
N LYS A 290 8.52 32.00 30.38
CA LYS A 290 8.30 30.63 29.91
C LYS A 290 6.90 30.12 30.25
N GLN A 291 6.50 30.21 31.52
CA GLN A 291 5.19 29.72 31.97
C GLN A 291 4.05 30.57 31.39
N GLY A 292 4.25 31.88 31.24
CA GLY A 292 3.30 32.78 30.58
C GLY A 292 3.10 32.40 29.12
N PHE A 293 4.19 32.10 28.40
CA PHE A 293 4.13 31.59 27.04
C PHE A 293 3.43 30.23 26.96
N ASP A 294 3.77 29.26 27.82
CA ASP A 294 3.13 27.95 27.86
C ASP A 294 1.61 28.08 28.14
N LYS A 295 1.21 28.97 29.05
CA LYS A 295 -0.20 29.28 29.34
C LYS A 295 -0.92 29.91 28.13
N ARG A 296 -0.29 30.87 27.45
CA ARG A 296 -0.83 31.47 26.21
C ARG A 296 -0.98 30.43 25.11
N GLN A 297 -0.02 29.51 24.97
CA GLN A 297 -0.10 28.43 23.99
C GLN A 297 -1.32 27.52 24.22
N VAL A 298 -1.63 27.21 25.48
CA VAL A 298 -2.81 26.42 25.85
C VAL A 298 -4.08 27.22 25.62
N GLN A 299 -4.12 28.48 26.05
CA GLN A 299 -5.28 29.36 25.89
C GLN A 299 -5.65 29.57 24.41
N PHE A 300 -4.65 29.69 23.54
CA PHE A 300 -4.84 29.92 22.10
C PHE A 300 -4.63 28.66 21.27
N GLN A 301 -4.81 27.47 21.84
CA GLN A 301 -4.57 26.21 21.13
C GLN A 301 -5.40 26.09 19.84
N ASP A 302 -6.67 26.46 19.88
CA ASP A 302 -7.56 26.40 18.70
C ASP A 302 -7.10 27.35 17.59
N LEU A 303 -6.72 28.57 17.96
CA LEU A 303 -6.11 29.54 17.04
C LEU A 303 -4.82 28.95 16.43
N ARG A 304 -3.98 28.33 17.25
CA ARG A 304 -2.72 27.73 16.77
C ARG A 304 -2.97 26.62 15.76
N VAL A 305 -3.91 25.72 16.05
CA VAL A 305 -4.30 24.64 15.14
C VAL A 305 -4.87 25.21 13.84
N GLY A 306 -5.75 26.21 13.93
CA GLY A 306 -6.36 26.86 12.76
C GLY A 306 -5.32 27.51 11.84
N ILE A 307 -4.42 28.32 12.40
CA ILE A 307 -3.37 29.00 11.62
C ILE A 307 -2.37 27.98 11.03
N ARG A 308 -1.95 26.96 11.80
CA ARG A 308 -1.07 25.89 11.30
C ARG A 308 -1.71 25.11 10.15
N SER A 309 -3.01 24.82 10.23
CA SER A 309 -3.77 24.16 9.16
C SER A 309 -3.82 25.02 7.90
N ARG A 310 -4.21 26.30 8.03
CA ARG A 310 -4.25 27.24 6.89
C ARG A 310 -2.87 27.39 6.25
N ALA A 311 -1.81 27.49 7.04
CA ALA A 311 -0.44 27.57 6.53
C ALA A 311 -0.03 26.29 5.80
N ALA A 312 -0.39 25.11 6.29
CA ALA A 312 -0.12 23.84 5.61
C ALA A 312 -0.88 23.71 4.27
N GLN A 313 -2.04 24.34 4.16
CA GLN A 313 -2.89 24.35 2.96
C GLN A 313 -2.54 25.47 1.97
N GLY A 314 -1.65 26.41 2.33
CA GLY A 314 -1.38 27.58 1.50
C GLY A 314 -2.49 28.64 1.57
N GLU A 315 -3.37 28.60 2.57
CA GLU A 315 -4.52 29.50 2.70
C GLU A 315 -4.31 30.61 3.74
N MET A 316 -3.15 30.64 4.40
CA MET A 316 -2.86 31.64 5.43
C MET A 316 -2.79 33.05 4.82
N THR A 317 -3.45 33.99 5.49
CA THR A 317 -3.59 35.39 5.11
C THR A 317 -2.68 36.30 5.94
N ARG A 318 -2.60 37.58 5.57
CA ARG A 318 -1.90 38.59 6.38
C ARG A 318 -2.60 38.83 7.72
N ALA A 319 -3.93 38.71 7.77
CA ALA A 319 -4.69 38.88 9.01
C ALA A 319 -4.31 37.79 10.03
N ASP A 320 -4.16 36.54 9.57
CA ASP A 320 -3.72 35.41 10.42
C ASP A 320 -2.34 35.67 11.05
N LEU A 321 -1.40 36.25 10.30
CA LEU A 321 -0.08 36.60 10.82
C LEU A 321 -0.12 37.69 11.89
N VAL A 322 -0.98 38.70 11.70
CA VAL A 322 -1.17 39.77 12.69
C VAL A 322 -1.82 39.21 13.96
N GLU A 323 -2.82 38.34 13.82
CA GLU A 323 -3.47 37.69 14.96
C GLU A 323 -2.50 36.79 15.75
N ALA A 324 -1.66 36.02 15.05
CA ALA A 324 -0.60 35.22 15.68
C ALA A 324 0.40 36.07 16.49
N ALA A 325 0.80 37.23 15.95
CA ALA A 325 1.74 38.14 16.61
C ALA A 325 1.13 38.85 17.82
N VAL A 326 -0.11 39.34 17.72
CA VAL A 326 -0.76 40.11 18.79
C VAL A 326 -1.14 39.22 20.00
N THR A 327 -1.53 37.97 19.75
CA THR A 327 -1.95 37.05 20.83
C THR A 327 -0.79 36.45 21.61
N GLY A 328 0.45 36.52 21.08
CA GLY A 328 1.61 35.85 21.66
C GLY A 328 1.47 34.32 21.69
N ALA A 329 0.58 33.75 20.86
CA ALA A 329 0.32 32.31 20.75
C ALA A 329 1.45 31.56 20.02
N PHE A 330 2.33 32.30 19.35
CA PHE A 330 3.48 31.82 18.59
C PHE A 330 4.71 32.66 18.90
N THR A 331 5.89 32.07 18.80
CA THR A 331 7.14 32.85 18.73
C THR A 331 7.31 33.49 17.35
N ASP A 332 8.16 34.52 17.25
CA ASP A 332 8.49 35.14 15.96
C ASP A 332 9.06 34.12 14.95
N ASP A 333 9.90 33.19 15.41
CA ASP A 333 10.42 32.10 14.59
C ASP A 333 9.31 31.15 14.12
N GLU A 334 8.32 30.85 14.96
CA GLU A 334 7.16 30.04 14.56
C GLU A 334 6.33 30.77 13.48
N ILE A 335 6.15 32.08 13.61
CA ILE A 335 5.42 32.91 12.62
C ILE A 335 6.14 32.91 11.27
N GLU A 336 7.46 33.08 11.26
CA GLU A 336 8.24 33.03 10.01
C GLU A 336 8.19 31.63 9.36
N ASN A 337 8.29 30.57 10.17
CA ASN A 337 8.15 29.19 9.70
C ASN A 337 6.76 28.92 9.08
N LEU A 338 5.69 29.47 9.67
CA LEU A 338 4.34 29.38 9.10
C LEU A 338 4.25 30.10 7.75
N ARG A 339 4.89 31.25 7.61
CA ARG A 339 4.95 32.00 6.34
C ARG A 339 5.63 31.20 5.24
N VAL A 340 6.81 30.65 5.52
CA VAL A 340 7.56 29.81 4.57
C VAL A 340 6.75 28.59 4.17
N ARG A 341 6.12 27.91 5.14
CA ARG A 341 5.27 26.74 4.88
C ARG A 341 4.09 27.08 3.97
N ASN A 342 3.43 28.23 4.20
CA ASN A 342 2.32 28.69 3.39
C ASN A 342 2.71 28.97 1.93
N ILE A 343 3.88 29.59 1.72
CA ILE A 343 4.41 29.84 0.38
C ILE A 343 4.70 28.51 -0.34
N ALA A 344 5.39 27.59 0.34
CA ALA A 344 5.71 26.28 -0.23
C ALA A 344 4.45 25.48 -0.61
N ALA A 345 3.41 25.50 0.24
CA ALA A 345 2.14 24.85 -0.03
C ALA A 345 1.43 25.45 -1.27
N ARG A 346 1.40 26.78 -1.40
CA ARG A 346 0.86 27.45 -2.59
C ARG A 346 1.62 27.08 -3.87
N GLU A 347 2.94 27.08 -3.81
CA GLU A 347 3.76 26.71 -4.97
C GLU A 347 3.54 25.24 -5.39
N ALA A 348 3.41 24.33 -4.43
CA ALA A 348 3.10 22.93 -4.69
C ALA A 348 1.74 22.76 -5.37
N GLU A 349 0.71 23.48 -4.90
CA GLU A 349 -0.62 23.42 -5.49
C GLU A 349 -0.65 24.00 -6.91
N ILE A 350 0.04 25.12 -7.15
CA ILE A 350 0.18 25.68 -8.50
C ILE A 350 0.84 24.68 -9.44
N LYS A 351 1.93 24.02 -9.01
CA LYS A 351 2.61 22.98 -9.80
C LYS A 351 1.69 21.79 -10.07
N ARG A 352 0.92 21.35 -9.08
CA ARG A 352 -0.06 20.25 -9.23
C ARG A 352 -1.12 20.59 -10.27
N LEU A 353 -1.71 21.78 -10.21
CA LEU A 353 -2.72 22.25 -11.17
C LEU A 353 -2.13 22.39 -12.58
N GLN A 354 -0.89 22.86 -12.72
CA GLN A 354 -0.19 22.92 -14.01
C GLN A 354 0.07 21.52 -14.57
N GLY A 355 0.49 20.56 -13.72
CA GLY A 355 0.66 19.16 -14.09
C GLY A 355 -0.66 18.55 -14.60
N ALA A 356 -1.74 18.68 -13.84
CA ALA A 356 -3.06 18.16 -14.20
C ALA A 356 -3.59 18.75 -15.53
N ARG A 357 -3.39 20.04 -15.78
CA ARG A 357 -3.74 20.66 -17.07
C ARG A 357 -2.96 20.08 -18.23
N MET A 358 -1.68 19.80 -18.01
CA MET A 358 -0.81 19.25 -19.03
C MET A 358 -1.18 17.78 -19.31
N ASP A 359 -1.49 16.99 -18.28
CA ASP A 359 -1.96 15.60 -18.45
C ASP A 359 -3.27 15.55 -19.24
N LEU A 360 -4.23 16.42 -18.92
CA LEU A 360 -5.46 16.57 -19.72
C LEU A 360 -5.17 16.94 -21.18
N ALA A 361 -4.14 17.76 -21.44
CA ALA A 361 -3.74 18.10 -22.80
C ALA A 361 -3.10 16.92 -23.54
N LYS A 362 -2.31 16.08 -22.85
CA LYS A 362 -1.80 14.82 -23.41
C LYS A 362 -2.92 13.85 -23.76
N ASP A 363 -3.91 13.70 -22.89
CA ASP A 363 -5.05 12.80 -23.12
C ASP A 363 -5.82 13.23 -24.38
N LYS A 364 -6.09 14.53 -24.54
CA LYS A 364 -6.72 15.06 -25.76
C LYS A 364 -5.91 14.79 -27.03
N VAL A 365 -4.58 14.87 -26.95
CA VAL A 365 -3.70 14.52 -28.09
C VAL A 365 -3.78 13.02 -28.39
N HIS A 366 -3.77 12.19 -27.35
CA HIS A 366 -3.90 10.74 -27.48
C HIS A 366 -5.21 10.35 -28.17
N ASP A 367 -6.33 10.95 -27.76
CA ASP A 367 -7.64 10.75 -28.38
C ASP A 367 -7.67 11.17 -29.86
N ALA A 368 -7.07 12.34 -30.17
CA ALA A 368 -6.97 12.82 -31.55
C ALA A 368 -6.12 11.89 -32.43
N HIS A 369 -5.00 11.38 -31.89
CA HIS A 369 -4.18 10.38 -32.55
C HIS A 369 -4.95 9.06 -32.78
N MET A 370 -5.78 8.62 -31.83
CA MET A 370 -6.60 7.41 -31.96
C MET A 370 -7.64 7.56 -33.06
N GLN A 371 -8.33 8.70 -33.12
CA GLN A 371 -9.30 8.97 -34.18
C GLN A 371 -8.64 8.98 -35.56
N THR A 372 -7.43 9.57 -35.65
CA THR A 372 -6.63 9.55 -36.88
C THR A 372 -6.27 8.11 -37.27
N PHE A 373 -5.88 7.28 -36.32
CA PHE A 373 -5.60 5.86 -36.55
C PHE A 373 -6.82 5.11 -37.12
N LYS A 374 -8.00 5.24 -36.48
CA LYS A 374 -9.25 4.63 -36.96
C LYS A 374 -9.61 5.05 -38.38
N ASN A 375 -9.48 6.34 -38.68
CA ASN A 375 -9.74 6.87 -40.03
C ASN A 375 -8.80 6.28 -41.08
N ASN A 376 -7.52 6.07 -40.75
CA ASN A 376 -6.55 5.45 -41.65
C ASN A 376 -6.87 3.97 -41.91
N VAL A 377 -7.31 3.23 -40.88
CA VAL A 377 -7.76 1.84 -41.01
C VAL A 377 -8.92 1.74 -42.00
N VAL A 378 -9.95 2.60 -41.87
CA VAL A 378 -11.10 2.62 -42.78
C VAL A 378 -10.72 3.07 -44.19
N GLY A 379 -9.86 4.09 -44.29
CA GLY A 379 -9.44 4.70 -45.56
C GLY A 379 -8.46 3.86 -46.38
N GLY A 380 -7.94 2.75 -45.85
CA GLY A 380 -6.98 1.90 -46.54
C GLY A 380 -5.65 2.59 -46.84
N VAL A 381 -5.35 3.68 -46.13
CA VAL A 381 -4.03 4.31 -46.13
C VAL A 381 -3.16 3.42 -45.25
N GLY A 382 -2.57 2.38 -45.85
CA GLY A 382 -1.81 1.35 -45.16
C GLY A 382 -0.85 1.92 -44.12
N ALA A 383 -0.68 1.21 -43.00
CA ALA A 383 0.03 1.47 -41.73
C ALA A 383 1.08 2.62 -41.61
N LEU A 384 0.90 3.77 -42.25
CA LEU A 384 1.97 4.75 -42.47
C LEU A 384 2.26 5.63 -41.26
N ASN A 385 1.51 5.53 -40.17
CA ASN A 385 1.82 6.28 -38.94
C ASN A 385 1.46 5.46 -37.70
N GLN A 386 2.31 4.47 -37.37
CA GLN A 386 2.29 3.85 -36.03
C GLN A 386 2.73 4.83 -34.94
N ASP A 387 3.47 5.88 -35.32
CA ASP A 387 3.99 6.91 -34.45
C ASP A 387 3.44 8.29 -34.88
N LEU A 388 2.52 8.86 -34.08
CA LEU A 388 2.08 10.24 -34.25
C LEU A 388 2.74 11.11 -33.18
N THR A 389 3.28 12.27 -33.58
CA THR A 389 3.92 13.22 -32.65
C THR A 389 3.24 14.58 -32.76
N THR A 390 2.73 15.06 -31.62
CA THR A 390 2.17 16.42 -31.51
C THR A 390 2.94 17.21 -30.44
N ARG A 391 3.30 18.45 -30.76
CA ARG A 391 4.05 19.34 -29.87
C ARG A 391 3.11 20.22 -29.05
N LEU A 392 3.20 20.13 -27.73
CA LEU A 392 2.41 20.92 -26.78
C LEU A 392 3.27 22.01 -26.12
N SER A 393 2.75 23.21 -25.98
CA SER A 393 3.39 24.29 -25.22
C SER A 393 3.23 24.08 -23.71
N LYS A 394 4.31 24.22 -22.95
CA LYS A 394 4.31 24.20 -21.49
C LYS A 394 3.98 25.60 -20.92
N PRO A 395 3.44 25.67 -19.70
CA PRO A 395 3.20 26.96 -19.01
C PRO A 395 4.47 27.78 -18.75
N ASP A 396 5.65 27.16 -18.70
CA ASP A 396 6.95 27.81 -18.46
C ASP A 396 7.62 28.33 -19.74
N GLY A 397 6.93 28.27 -20.89
CA GLY A 397 7.46 28.69 -22.20
C GLY A 397 8.24 27.60 -22.95
N GLY A 398 8.39 26.41 -22.38
CA GLY A 398 8.96 25.23 -23.07
C GLY A 398 7.95 24.47 -23.94
N PHE A 399 8.37 23.35 -24.51
CA PHE A 399 7.51 22.44 -25.26
C PHE A 399 7.66 20.98 -24.77
N VAL A 400 6.62 20.17 -24.95
CA VAL A 400 6.64 18.70 -24.79
C VAL A 400 6.16 18.07 -26.09
N ASP A 401 6.95 17.15 -26.63
CA ASP A 401 6.50 16.31 -27.75
C ASP A 401 5.77 15.10 -27.19
N VAL A 402 4.50 14.94 -27.57
CA VAL A 402 3.68 13.78 -27.24
C VAL A 402 3.74 12.82 -28.40
N LYS A 403 4.60 11.81 -28.26
CA LYS A 403 4.67 10.67 -29.19
C LYS A 403 3.68 9.60 -28.74
N THR A 404 2.78 9.20 -29.63
CA THR A 404 1.87 8.08 -29.38
C THR A 404 2.25 6.91 -30.27
N SER A 405 2.56 5.79 -29.63
CA SER A 405 2.73 4.49 -30.27
C SER A 405 1.66 3.56 -29.71
N TRP A 406 1.07 2.74 -30.57
CA TRP A 406 -0.05 1.89 -30.20
C TRP A 406 0.40 0.45 -30.03
N SER A 407 0.14 -0.11 -28.84
CA SER A 407 0.32 -1.55 -28.61
C SER A 407 -0.58 -2.38 -29.52
N GLN A 408 -0.23 -3.64 -29.74
CA GLN A 408 -1.07 -4.56 -30.53
C GLN A 408 -2.49 -4.69 -29.97
N ASP A 409 -2.66 -4.75 -28.64
CA ASP A 409 -3.98 -4.80 -28.00
C ASP A 409 -4.81 -3.54 -28.30
N THR A 410 -4.17 -2.37 -28.29
CA THR A 410 -4.83 -1.12 -28.64
C THR A 410 -5.24 -1.08 -30.10
N GLN A 411 -4.39 -1.59 -31.00
CA GLN A 411 -4.71 -1.73 -32.42
C GLN A 411 -5.88 -2.71 -32.62
N ASP A 412 -5.89 -3.84 -31.92
CA ASP A 412 -6.97 -4.83 -31.99
C ASP A 412 -8.31 -4.25 -31.50
N LYS A 413 -8.30 -3.49 -30.39
CA LYS A 413 -9.50 -2.80 -29.88
C LYS A 413 -10.02 -1.77 -30.88
N ALA A 414 -9.13 -0.94 -31.42
CA ALA A 414 -9.52 0.05 -32.42
C ALA A 414 -10.06 -0.62 -33.71
N MET A 415 -9.47 -1.73 -34.15
CA MET A 415 -9.98 -2.53 -35.26
C MET A 415 -11.36 -3.13 -34.96
N ALA A 416 -11.57 -3.65 -33.75
CA ALA A 416 -12.85 -4.19 -33.32
C ALA A 416 -13.94 -3.10 -33.26
N GLU A 417 -13.60 -1.90 -32.79
CA GLU A 417 -14.49 -0.74 -32.80
C GLU A 417 -14.84 -0.32 -34.23
N VAL A 418 -13.86 -0.26 -35.14
CA VAL A 418 -14.10 0.02 -36.55
C VAL A 418 -15.03 -1.03 -37.18
N PHE A 419 -14.84 -2.32 -36.87
CA PHE A 419 -15.73 -3.38 -37.33
C PHE A 419 -17.14 -3.24 -36.75
N ALA A 420 -17.26 -2.86 -35.49
CA ALA A 420 -18.53 -2.63 -34.84
C ALA A 420 -19.23 -1.39 -35.41
N GLU A 421 -18.50 -0.36 -35.84
CA GLU A 421 -19.08 0.87 -36.39
C GLU A 421 -19.43 0.76 -37.90
N ASP A 422 -18.87 -0.20 -38.64
CA ASP A 422 -19.17 -0.38 -40.08
C ASP A 422 -20.58 -1.00 -40.30
N PRO A 423 -21.53 -0.28 -40.93
CA PRO A 423 -22.89 -0.77 -41.12
C PRO A 423 -22.99 -2.03 -42.00
N LYS A 424 -22.02 -2.28 -42.89
CA LYS A 424 -21.99 -3.47 -43.75
C LYS A 424 -21.53 -4.71 -42.98
N VAL A 425 -20.77 -4.53 -41.89
CA VAL A 425 -20.45 -5.62 -40.96
C VAL A 425 -21.68 -5.91 -40.08
N GLN A 426 -22.30 -4.88 -39.50
CA GLN A 426 -23.45 -5.05 -38.62
C GLN A 426 -24.67 -5.65 -39.33
N ASN A 427 -24.96 -5.22 -40.56
CA ASN A 427 -26.14 -5.64 -41.31
C ASN A 427 -25.85 -6.78 -42.29
N ALA A 428 -24.76 -7.51 -42.11
CA ALA A 428 -24.41 -8.62 -42.98
C ALA A 428 -25.48 -9.74 -42.86
N PRO A 429 -26.08 -10.20 -43.98
CA PRO A 429 -27.15 -11.20 -43.93
C PRO A 429 -26.66 -12.60 -43.53
N ALA A 430 -25.33 -12.81 -43.52
CA ALA A 430 -24.69 -14.02 -43.01
C ALA A 430 -23.37 -13.66 -42.29
N PRO A 431 -22.99 -14.38 -41.21
CA PRO A 431 -21.74 -14.14 -40.48
C PRO A 431 -20.49 -14.14 -41.37
N GLU A 432 -20.45 -14.98 -42.40
CA GLU A 432 -19.34 -15.11 -43.34
C GLU A 432 -19.16 -13.84 -44.18
N LEU A 433 -20.25 -13.14 -44.51
CA LEU A 433 -20.19 -11.87 -45.23
C LEU A 433 -19.67 -10.74 -44.33
N ALA A 434 -20.00 -10.79 -43.03
CA ALA A 434 -19.46 -9.87 -42.04
C ALA A 434 -17.93 -10.06 -41.92
N VAL A 435 -17.46 -11.30 -41.79
CA VAL A 435 -16.02 -11.62 -41.74
C VAL A 435 -15.30 -11.20 -43.02
N ARG A 436 -15.90 -11.38 -44.20
CA ARG A 436 -15.33 -10.89 -45.47
C ARG A 436 -15.20 -9.36 -45.49
N ARG A 437 -16.21 -8.64 -45.01
CA ARG A 437 -16.16 -7.18 -44.92
C ARG A 437 -15.08 -6.73 -43.94
N GLN A 438 -14.96 -7.39 -42.79
CA GLN A 438 -13.88 -7.14 -41.83
C GLN A 438 -12.51 -7.39 -42.47
N LEU A 439 -12.36 -8.47 -43.24
CA LEU A 439 -11.12 -8.79 -43.97
C LEU A 439 -10.77 -7.76 -45.03
N GLN A 440 -11.75 -7.15 -45.70
CA GLN A 440 -11.48 -6.04 -46.63
C GLN A 440 -10.95 -4.82 -45.89
N ILE A 441 -11.54 -4.47 -44.75
CA ILE A 441 -11.10 -3.33 -43.92
C ILE A 441 -9.67 -3.60 -43.40
N ALA A 442 -9.43 -4.78 -42.84
CA ALA A 442 -8.12 -5.18 -42.31
C ALA A 442 -7.05 -5.39 -43.40
N GLY A 443 -7.44 -5.92 -44.55
CA GLY A 443 -6.54 -6.19 -45.67
C GLY A 443 -5.93 -4.92 -46.25
N ASN A 444 -6.65 -3.80 -46.18
CA ASN A 444 -6.16 -2.50 -46.64
C ASN A 444 -5.25 -1.80 -45.61
N SER A 445 -5.34 -2.15 -44.32
CA SER A 445 -4.53 -1.53 -43.28
C SER A 445 -3.14 -2.17 -43.13
N GLY A 446 -2.98 -3.43 -43.57
CA GLY A 446 -1.75 -4.20 -43.39
C GLY A 446 -1.51 -4.65 -41.95
N LEU A 447 -2.51 -4.49 -41.07
CA LEU A 447 -2.43 -4.87 -39.65
C LEU A 447 -2.77 -6.35 -39.46
N ILE A 448 -2.10 -6.99 -38.50
CA ILE A 448 -2.46 -8.31 -38.02
C ILE A 448 -3.52 -8.12 -36.93
N TYR A 449 -4.69 -8.73 -37.10
CA TYR A 449 -5.73 -8.73 -36.08
C TYR A 449 -5.57 -9.95 -35.17
N SER A 450 -5.12 -9.74 -33.92
CA SER A 450 -4.74 -10.84 -33.03
C SER A 450 -5.85 -11.87 -32.80
N PRO A 451 -7.15 -11.50 -32.68
CA PRO A 451 -8.22 -12.49 -32.53
C PRO A 451 -8.27 -13.51 -33.67
N TRP A 452 -8.00 -13.12 -34.92
CA TRP A 452 -7.93 -14.05 -36.04
C TRP A 452 -6.68 -14.94 -35.98
N LYS A 453 -5.52 -14.34 -35.68
CA LYS A 453 -4.27 -15.10 -35.49
C LYS A 453 -4.42 -16.15 -34.37
N ASN A 454 -4.99 -15.74 -33.24
CA ASN A 454 -5.23 -16.60 -32.09
C ASN A 454 -6.26 -17.68 -32.41
N LEU A 455 -7.33 -17.37 -33.13
CA LEU A 455 -8.32 -18.37 -33.55
C LEU A 455 -7.68 -19.41 -34.49
N LEU A 456 -6.92 -18.98 -35.50
CA LEU A 456 -6.23 -19.88 -36.42
C LEU A 456 -5.22 -20.78 -35.70
N GLY A 457 -4.43 -20.21 -34.78
CA GLY A 457 -3.47 -20.94 -33.96
C GLY A 457 -4.14 -21.90 -32.98
N ALA A 458 -5.15 -21.45 -32.23
CA ALA A 458 -5.89 -22.26 -31.26
C ALA A 458 -6.68 -23.38 -31.94
N GLY A 459 -7.24 -23.14 -33.12
CA GLY A 459 -7.87 -24.19 -33.92
C GLY A 459 -6.88 -25.28 -34.31
N TYR A 460 -5.67 -24.90 -34.76
CA TYR A 460 -4.62 -25.86 -35.11
C TYR A 460 -4.16 -26.64 -33.88
N VAL A 461 -3.92 -25.97 -32.75
CA VAL A 461 -3.56 -26.62 -31.48
C VAL A 461 -4.67 -27.55 -31.00
N SER A 462 -5.94 -27.15 -31.13
CA SER A 462 -7.08 -27.99 -30.77
C SER A 462 -7.16 -29.24 -31.63
N GLY A 463 -6.99 -29.09 -32.94
CA GLY A 463 -6.84 -30.22 -33.86
C GLY A 463 -5.66 -31.10 -33.49
N SER A 464 -4.57 -30.50 -33.03
CA SER A 464 -3.41 -31.26 -32.58
C SER A 464 -3.61 -31.99 -31.24
N ASN A 465 -4.46 -31.49 -30.36
CA ASN A 465 -4.77 -32.21 -29.14
C ASN A 465 -5.70 -33.40 -29.40
N LEU A 466 -6.45 -33.39 -30.51
CA LEU A 466 -7.11 -34.60 -31.01
C LEU A 466 -6.10 -35.69 -31.39
N PHE A 467 -4.84 -35.34 -31.65
CA PHE A 467 -3.77 -36.33 -31.85
C PHE A 467 -3.52 -37.22 -30.61
N GLN A 468 -3.92 -36.76 -29.41
CA GLN A 468 -3.62 -37.44 -28.14
C GLN A 468 -4.81 -38.23 -27.55
N ALA A 469 -6.02 -38.04 -28.07
CA ALA A 469 -7.19 -38.82 -27.66
C ALA A 469 -7.25 -40.14 -28.47
N ASP A 470 -7.61 -41.25 -27.83
CA ASP A 470 -7.71 -42.58 -28.44
C ASP A 470 -8.50 -42.55 -29.76
N ALA A 471 -7.87 -43.04 -30.84
CA ALA A 471 -8.37 -43.00 -32.21
C ALA A 471 -9.68 -43.78 -32.44
N ASP A 472 -10.12 -44.58 -31.46
CA ASP A 472 -11.27 -45.48 -31.55
C ASP A 472 -12.60 -44.87 -31.06
N LYS A 473 -12.62 -43.59 -30.65
CA LYS A 473 -13.85 -42.91 -30.20
C LYS A 473 -14.31 -41.86 -31.20
N ASP A 474 -15.60 -41.90 -31.54
CA ASP A 474 -16.33 -40.81 -32.22
C ASP A 474 -16.23 -39.52 -31.40
N PHE A 475 -15.14 -38.78 -31.59
CA PHE A 475 -14.91 -37.52 -30.92
C PHE A 475 -15.56 -36.38 -31.71
N GLU A 476 -16.25 -35.45 -31.06
CA GLU A 476 -16.85 -34.30 -31.75
C GLU A 476 -15.79 -33.23 -32.06
N THR A 477 -15.60 -32.87 -33.33
CA THR A 477 -14.59 -31.87 -33.71
C THR A 477 -14.80 -30.55 -32.94
N PRO A 478 -13.76 -29.98 -32.28
CA PRO A 478 -13.94 -28.88 -31.34
C PRO A 478 -14.51 -27.65 -32.07
N PRO A 479 -15.44 -26.90 -31.47
CA PRO A 479 -16.02 -25.71 -32.10
C PRO A 479 -14.98 -24.68 -32.54
N GLN A 480 -13.89 -24.53 -31.79
CA GLN A 480 -12.78 -23.63 -32.11
C GLN A 480 -12.05 -24.05 -33.39
N LEU A 481 -11.86 -25.35 -33.61
CA LEU A 481 -11.25 -25.88 -34.82
C LEU A 481 -12.16 -25.66 -36.04
N LYS A 482 -13.49 -25.88 -35.91
CA LYS A 482 -14.45 -25.57 -36.98
C LYS A 482 -14.44 -24.08 -37.35
N SER A 483 -14.48 -23.20 -36.34
CA SER A 483 -14.43 -21.75 -36.56
C SER A 483 -13.12 -21.30 -37.19
N ALA A 484 -11.99 -21.86 -36.78
CA ALA A 484 -10.68 -21.55 -37.36
C ALA A 484 -10.57 -22.05 -38.81
N PHE A 485 -11.10 -23.23 -39.12
CA PHE A 485 -11.15 -23.76 -40.48
C PHE A 485 -12.04 -22.92 -41.40
N LYS A 486 -13.21 -22.47 -40.91
CA LYS A 486 -14.06 -21.52 -41.63
C LYS A 486 -13.34 -20.20 -41.90
N LEU A 487 -12.70 -19.62 -40.89
CA LEU A 487 -11.89 -18.40 -41.06
C LEU A 487 -10.76 -18.61 -42.06
N PHE A 488 -10.04 -19.74 -41.97
CA PHE A 488 -9.00 -20.11 -42.92
C PHE A 488 -9.52 -20.14 -44.36
N ASN A 489 -10.66 -20.79 -44.62
CA ASN A 489 -11.24 -20.86 -45.95
C ASN A 489 -11.70 -19.49 -46.46
N ILE A 490 -12.28 -18.65 -45.59
CA ILE A 490 -12.67 -17.28 -45.95
C ILE A 490 -11.45 -16.43 -46.28
N MET A 491 -10.41 -16.45 -45.44
CA MET A 491 -9.16 -15.71 -45.66
C MET A 491 -8.42 -16.19 -46.90
N ARG A 492 -8.33 -17.51 -47.11
CA ARG A 492 -7.73 -18.12 -48.31
C ARG A 492 -8.45 -17.69 -49.59
N ALA A 493 -9.77 -17.53 -49.53
CA ALA A 493 -10.56 -17.09 -50.68
C ALA A 493 -10.53 -15.57 -50.90
N THR A 494 -10.34 -14.77 -49.84
CA THR A 494 -10.49 -13.31 -49.91
C THR A 494 -9.16 -12.58 -49.99
N ASN A 495 -8.16 -12.98 -49.19
CA ASN A 495 -6.83 -12.38 -49.13
C ASN A 495 -5.77 -13.39 -48.66
N PRO A 496 -5.19 -14.20 -49.59
CA PRO A 496 -4.18 -15.20 -49.26
C PRO A 496 -2.93 -14.64 -48.58
N ALA A 497 -2.49 -13.42 -48.95
CA ALA A 497 -1.31 -12.79 -48.35
C ALA A 497 -1.54 -12.47 -46.85
N GLN A 498 -2.75 -12.02 -46.51
CA GLN A 498 -3.12 -11.75 -45.12
C GLN A 498 -3.26 -13.04 -44.31
N LEU A 499 -3.73 -14.14 -44.92
CA LEU A 499 -3.76 -15.45 -44.29
C LEU A 499 -2.35 -15.88 -43.83
N GLU A 500 -1.34 -15.72 -44.69
CA GLU A 500 0.05 -16.07 -44.35
C GLU A 500 0.58 -15.24 -43.17
N GLN A 501 0.27 -13.93 -43.15
CA GLN A 501 0.63 -13.05 -42.04
C GLN A 501 -0.04 -13.47 -40.72
N HIS A 502 -1.32 -13.85 -40.75
CA HIS A 502 -2.07 -14.26 -39.56
C HIS A 502 -1.69 -15.67 -39.08
N LEU A 503 -1.25 -16.55 -39.98
CA LEU A 503 -0.64 -17.82 -39.60
C LEU A 503 0.79 -17.64 -39.06
N GLY A 504 1.39 -16.46 -39.20
CA GLY A 504 2.73 -16.16 -38.71
C GLY A 504 3.81 -17.04 -39.34
N GLY A 505 3.61 -17.49 -40.58
CA GLY A 505 4.50 -18.45 -41.24
C GLY A 505 4.40 -19.89 -40.72
N ASN A 506 3.40 -20.24 -39.91
CA ASN A 506 3.18 -21.62 -39.46
C ASN A 506 2.73 -22.51 -40.63
N LYS A 507 3.72 -23.15 -41.26
CA LYS A 507 3.52 -24.04 -42.42
C LYS A 507 2.66 -25.26 -42.08
N ASP A 508 2.75 -25.79 -40.87
CA ASP A 508 2.01 -26.98 -40.46
C ASP A 508 0.52 -26.67 -40.29
N ALA A 509 0.17 -25.53 -39.68
CA ALA A 509 -1.21 -25.07 -39.60
C ALA A 509 -1.80 -24.82 -40.99
N ASN A 510 -1.04 -24.18 -41.89
CA ASN A 510 -1.46 -23.96 -43.26
C ASN A 510 -1.70 -25.29 -44.01
N MET A 511 -0.78 -26.25 -43.85
CA MET A 511 -0.89 -27.57 -44.46
C MET A 511 -2.08 -28.36 -43.91
N PHE A 512 -2.26 -28.39 -42.59
CA PHE A 512 -3.37 -29.06 -41.93
C PHE A 512 -4.73 -28.57 -42.44
N TYR A 513 -4.97 -27.26 -42.43
CA TYR A 513 -6.22 -26.71 -42.95
C TYR A 513 -6.36 -26.92 -44.47
N SER A 514 -5.26 -26.90 -45.22
CA SER A 514 -5.28 -27.18 -46.66
C SER A 514 -5.66 -28.63 -46.98
N ILE A 515 -5.18 -29.59 -46.19
CA ILE A 515 -5.54 -31.02 -46.32
C ILE A 515 -7.02 -31.22 -45.99
N ALA A 516 -7.52 -30.63 -44.91
CA ALA A 516 -8.94 -30.70 -44.55
C ALA A 516 -9.83 -30.16 -45.68
N ASN A 517 -9.50 -28.97 -46.21
CA ASN A 517 -10.22 -28.40 -47.35
C ASN A 517 -10.13 -29.30 -48.60
N THR A 518 -8.97 -29.91 -48.86
CA THR A 518 -8.76 -30.83 -49.99
C THR A 518 -9.61 -32.09 -49.86
N LEU A 519 -9.72 -32.68 -48.67
CA LEU A 519 -10.56 -33.86 -48.42
C LEU A 519 -12.04 -33.58 -48.66
N MET A 520 -12.52 -32.39 -48.26
CA MET A 520 -13.88 -31.96 -48.59
C MET A 520 -14.07 -31.83 -50.11
N GLN A 521 -13.13 -31.19 -50.82
CA GLN A 521 -13.25 -30.92 -52.25
C GLN A 521 -13.09 -32.17 -53.14
N VAL A 522 -12.08 -33.00 -52.86
CA VAL A 522 -11.68 -34.14 -53.71
C VAL A 522 -12.36 -35.43 -53.26
N ARG A 523 -12.52 -35.64 -51.95
CA ARG A 523 -13.15 -36.87 -51.43
C ARG A 523 -14.64 -36.70 -51.18
N GLY A 524 -15.15 -35.47 -51.06
CA GLY A 524 -16.56 -35.21 -50.78
C GLY A 524 -16.91 -35.48 -49.31
N MET A 525 -15.91 -35.44 -48.43
CA MET A 525 -16.10 -35.60 -46.98
C MET A 525 -16.84 -34.37 -46.43
N ASP A 526 -17.68 -34.57 -45.42
CA ASP A 526 -18.23 -33.48 -44.64
C ASP A 526 -17.12 -32.81 -43.79
N GLU A 527 -17.41 -31.62 -43.25
CA GLU A 527 -16.44 -30.80 -42.49
C GLU A 527 -15.82 -31.58 -41.31
N ASP A 528 -16.62 -32.37 -40.59
CA ASP A 528 -16.18 -33.08 -39.39
C ASP A 528 -15.24 -34.24 -39.75
N THR A 529 -15.67 -35.07 -40.71
CA THR A 529 -14.86 -36.18 -41.24
C THR A 529 -13.57 -35.69 -41.88
N ALA A 530 -13.61 -34.57 -42.62
CA ALA A 530 -12.44 -34.01 -43.27
C ALA A 530 -11.41 -33.47 -42.26
N LEU A 531 -11.86 -32.78 -41.20
CA LEU A 531 -10.98 -32.28 -40.14
C LEU A 531 -10.34 -33.43 -39.36
N LYS A 532 -11.10 -34.46 -38.98
CA LYS A 532 -10.58 -35.68 -38.33
C LYS A 532 -9.56 -36.42 -39.20
N THR A 533 -9.87 -36.57 -40.49
CA THR A 533 -8.96 -37.23 -41.43
C THR A 533 -7.71 -36.38 -41.66
N ALA A 534 -7.83 -35.05 -41.74
CA ALA A 534 -6.67 -34.17 -41.84
C ALA A 534 -5.77 -34.28 -40.60
N VAL A 535 -6.36 -34.44 -39.41
CA VAL A 535 -5.62 -34.73 -38.16
C VAL A 535 -4.84 -36.05 -38.29
N SER A 536 -5.49 -37.15 -38.72
CA SER A 536 -4.80 -38.43 -38.92
C SER A 536 -3.67 -38.33 -39.96
N VAL A 537 -3.91 -37.65 -41.08
CA VAL A 537 -2.93 -37.49 -42.17
C VAL A 537 -1.72 -36.66 -41.74
N THR A 538 -1.92 -35.56 -41.02
CA THR A 538 -0.81 -34.74 -40.52
C THR A 538 -0.03 -35.43 -39.40
N ARG A 539 -0.68 -36.35 -38.64
CA ARG A 539 -0.04 -37.22 -37.64
C ARG A 539 0.85 -38.30 -38.28
N GLU A 540 0.30 -39.07 -39.22
CA GLU A 540 1.04 -40.16 -39.89
C GLU A 540 2.10 -39.64 -40.85
N GLY A 541 1.82 -38.50 -41.50
CA GLY A 541 2.73 -37.80 -42.39
C GLY A 541 3.68 -36.83 -41.70
N ALA A 542 3.82 -36.86 -40.36
CA ALA A 542 4.54 -35.86 -39.60
C ALA A 542 5.92 -35.53 -40.22
N LEU A 543 6.03 -34.31 -40.74
CA LEU A 543 7.23 -33.65 -41.27
C LEU A 543 8.44 -33.74 -40.33
N THR A 544 8.19 -34.04 -39.06
CA THR A 544 9.19 -34.14 -37.98
C THR A 544 9.93 -35.48 -37.95
N THR A 545 9.42 -36.53 -38.62
CA THR A 545 10.16 -37.78 -38.79
C THR A 545 11.03 -37.70 -40.05
N LEU A 546 12.25 -38.23 -40.00
CA LEU A 546 13.17 -38.27 -41.16
C LEU A 546 12.54 -38.93 -42.40
N SER A 547 11.67 -39.93 -42.21
CA SER A 547 10.92 -40.61 -43.26
C SER A 547 9.74 -39.79 -43.78
N GLY A 548 8.95 -39.15 -42.89
CA GLY A 548 7.84 -38.27 -43.26
C GLY A 548 8.30 -37.02 -44.00
N GLY A 549 9.37 -36.38 -43.53
CA GLY A 549 10.00 -35.23 -44.21
C GLY A 549 10.55 -35.58 -45.59
N ARG A 550 11.19 -36.75 -45.75
CA ARG A 550 11.64 -37.24 -47.08
C ARG A 550 10.46 -37.51 -48.00
N ARG A 551 9.42 -38.20 -47.51
CA ARG A 551 8.20 -38.46 -48.29
C ARG A 551 7.55 -37.17 -48.75
N PHE A 552 7.40 -36.20 -47.85
CA PHE A 552 6.84 -34.89 -48.19
C PHE A 552 7.68 -34.19 -49.26
N ALA A 553 9.00 -34.12 -49.08
CA ALA A 553 9.90 -33.52 -50.06
C ALA A 553 9.84 -34.24 -51.42
N THR A 554 9.71 -35.57 -51.43
CA THR A 554 9.52 -36.34 -52.67
C THR A 554 8.18 -36.03 -53.32
N ILE A 555 7.06 -36.04 -52.57
CA ILE A 555 5.74 -35.68 -53.10
C ILE A 555 5.74 -34.23 -53.62
N GLU A 556 6.40 -33.30 -52.94
CA GLU A 556 6.54 -31.91 -53.38
C GLU A 556 7.39 -31.79 -54.64
N GLN A 557 8.52 -32.50 -54.73
CA GLN A 557 9.36 -32.55 -55.93
C GLN A 557 8.63 -33.18 -57.12
N GLU A 558 7.95 -34.30 -56.92
CA GLU A 558 7.16 -34.98 -57.97
C GLU A 558 5.97 -34.11 -58.41
N ALA A 559 5.27 -33.45 -57.48
CA ALA A 559 4.23 -32.48 -57.80
C ALA A 559 4.78 -31.28 -58.59
N ALA A 560 6.00 -30.82 -58.27
CA ALA A 560 6.68 -29.75 -59.01
C ALA A 560 7.15 -30.16 -60.42
N LYS A 561 7.34 -31.47 -60.71
CA LYS A 561 7.62 -31.93 -62.08
C LYS A 561 6.44 -31.74 -63.03
N PHE A 562 5.22 -31.53 -62.51
CA PHE A 562 4.11 -31.05 -63.34
C PHE A 562 4.34 -29.61 -63.83
N ASP A 563 5.21 -28.85 -63.17
CA ASP A 563 5.54 -27.49 -63.58
C ASP A 563 6.44 -27.43 -64.83
N THR A 564 7.31 -28.42 -65.02
CA THR A 564 8.39 -28.33 -66.02
C THR A 564 7.98 -28.73 -67.45
N GLY A 565 6.68 -28.92 -67.73
CA GLY A 565 6.18 -29.10 -69.11
C GLY A 565 6.54 -30.44 -69.74
N ALA A 566 6.84 -31.47 -68.95
CA ALA A 566 7.31 -32.78 -69.40
C ALA A 566 6.25 -33.66 -70.12
N GLY A 567 5.30 -33.07 -70.85
CA GLY A 567 4.37 -33.79 -71.75
C GLY A 567 3.37 -34.71 -71.05
N VAL A 568 3.16 -34.56 -69.74
CA VAL A 568 2.20 -35.38 -69.00
C VAL A 568 0.79 -34.84 -69.25
N SER A 569 0.01 -35.56 -70.06
CA SER A 569 -1.42 -35.26 -70.26
C SER A 569 -2.18 -35.37 -68.93
N PHE A 570 -2.92 -34.33 -68.56
CA PHE A 570 -3.78 -34.27 -67.37
C PHE A 570 -5.21 -33.98 -67.85
N LEU A 571 -6.19 -34.81 -67.48
CA LEU A 571 -7.56 -34.78 -68.04
C LEU A 571 -7.64 -34.92 -69.57
N GLY A 572 -6.65 -35.56 -70.21
CA GLY A 572 -6.62 -35.75 -71.67
C GLY A 572 -6.11 -34.54 -72.47
N ILE A 573 -5.57 -33.51 -71.81
CA ILE A 573 -5.07 -32.27 -72.42
C ILE A 573 -3.60 -32.04 -72.04
N ASN A 574 -2.83 -31.38 -72.91
CA ASN A 574 -1.43 -31.02 -72.62
C ASN A 574 -1.35 -30.06 -71.42
N SER A 575 -0.42 -30.32 -70.50
CA SER A 575 -0.24 -29.57 -69.23
C SER A 575 0.03 -28.06 -69.39
N THR A 576 0.27 -27.57 -70.60
CA THR A 576 0.50 -26.16 -70.94
C THR A 576 -0.79 -25.33 -71.01
N GLU A 577 -1.97 -25.95 -71.02
CA GLU A 577 -3.26 -25.27 -71.18
C GLU A 577 -4.01 -25.02 -69.85
N VAL A 578 -3.46 -25.49 -68.71
CA VAL A 578 -4.07 -25.30 -67.39
C VAL A 578 -3.66 -23.96 -66.76
N LYS A 579 -4.61 -23.04 -66.62
CA LYS A 579 -4.40 -21.68 -66.09
C LYS A 579 -4.15 -21.62 -64.57
N ASN A 580 -4.78 -22.47 -63.75
CA ASN A 580 -4.52 -22.59 -62.29
C ASN A 580 -3.50 -23.68 -61.94
N LYS A 581 -2.47 -23.84 -62.74
CA LYS A 581 -1.49 -24.92 -62.55
C LYS A 581 -0.93 -24.98 -61.13
N GLY A 582 -0.58 -23.83 -60.54
CA GLY A 582 -0.09 -23.75 -59.16
C GLY A 582 -1.07 -24.31 -58.11
N ASP A 583 -2.35 -24.00 -58.24
CA ASP A 583 -3.39 -24.50 -57.33
C ASP A 583 -3.67 -25.98 -57.55
N VAL A 584 -3.67 -26.45 -58.79
CA VAL A 584 -3.83 -27.87 -59.13
C VAL A 584 -2.66 -28.69 -58.61
N MET A 585 -1.42 -28.21 -58.74
CA MET A 585 -0.24 -28.87 -58.18
C MET A 585 -0.33 -28.97 -56.66
N ARG A 586 -0.70 -27.87 -55.99
CA ARG A 586 -0.94 -27.87 -54.55
C ARG A 586 -2.05 -28.85 -54.17
N LEU A 587 -3.14 -28.90 -54.92
CA LEU A 587 -4.24 -29.83 -54.69
C LEU A 587 -3.80 -31.30 -54.88
N ILE A 588 -3.03 -31.62 -55.92
CA ILE A 588 -2.48 -32.96 -56.16
C ILE A 588 -1.53 -33.34 -55.02
N ARG A 589 -0.62 -32.43 -54.64
CA ARG A 589 0.29 -32.63 -53.50
C ARG A 589 -0.51 -32.90 -52.22
N ASP A 590 -1.44 -32.03 -51.87
CA ASP A 590 -2.25 -32.14 -50.66
C ASP A 590 -3.10 -33.42 -50.68
N THR A 591 -3.62 -33.81 -51.85
CA THR A 591 -4.35 -35.08 -52.03
C THR A 591 -3.43 -36.30 -51.89
N ALA A 592 -2.22 -36.26 -52.44
CA ALA A 592 -1.25 -37.37 -52.34
C ALA A 592 -0.82 -37.62 -50.89
N LEU A 593 -0.75 -36.55 -50.09
CA LEU A 593 -0.48 -36.66 -48.65
C LEU A 593 -1.60 -37.42 -47.91
N THR A 594 -2.84 -37.43 -48.43
CA THR A 594 -3.96 -38.17 -47.82
C THR A 594 -3.93 -39.69 -48.05
N THR A 595 -2.93 -40.21 -48.76
CA THR A 595 -2.71 -41.67 -48.93
C THR A 595 -1.34 -42.08 -48.41
N PRO A 596 -1.11 -42.06 -47.09
CA PRO A 596 0.23 -42.31 -46.52
C PRO A 596 0.75 -43.73 -46.76
N PHE A 597 -0.13 -44.71 -47.00
CA PHE A 597 0.21 -46.13 -47.19
C PHE A 597 0.76 -46.48 -48.58
N LEU A 598 0.60 -45.61 -49.58
CA LEU A 598 1.12 -45.82 -50.94
C LEU A 598 2.55 -45.29 -51.04
N SER A 599 3.38 -45.72 -52.01
CA SER A 599 4.64 -45.02 -52.29
C SER A 599 4.40 -43.56 -52.75
N PRO A 600 5.39 -42.64 -52.69
CA PRO A 600 5.22 -41.27 -53.17
C PRO A 600 4.68 -41.18 -54.60
N ASP A 601 5.23 -42.00 -55.52
CA ASP A 601 4.82 -42.03 -56.92
C ASP A 601 3.40 -42.57 -57.08
N GLU A 602 3.05 -43.65 -56.39
CA GLU A 602 1.68 -44.19 -56.37
C GLU A 602 0.68 -43.22 -55.74
N SER A 603 1.11 -42.44 -54.72
CA SER A 603 0.28 -41.43 -54.07
C SER A 603 0.00 -40.27 -55.00
N ILE A 604 1.00 -39.80 -55.76
CA ILE A 604 0.84 -38.77 -56.79
C ILE A 604 -0.04 -39.28 -57.93
N ALA A 605 0.17 -40.51 -58.41
CA ALA A 605 -0.65 -41.10 -59.46
C ALA A 605 -2.12 -41.28 -59.01
N ASN A 606 -2.33 -41.76 -57.79
CA ASN A 606 -3.66 -41.88 -57.20
C ASN A 606 -4.30 -40.50 -56.97
N ALA A 607 -3.55 -39.53 -56.46
CA ALA A 607 -4.02 -38.15 -56.29
C ALA A 607 -4.42 -37.52 -57.63
N LYS A 608 -3.62 -37.72 -58.68
CA LYS A 608 -3.95 -37.29 -60.04
C LYS A 608 -5.28 -37.90 -60.48
N SER A 609 -5.42 -39.23 -60.39
CA SER A 609 -6.67 -39.90 -60.75
C SER A 609 -7.87 -39.39 -59.95
N LEU A 610 -7.70 -39.10 -58.65
CA LEU A 610 -8.77 -38.57 -57.82
C LEU A 610 -9.13 -37.13 -58.18
N VAL A 611 -8.14 -36.27 -58.49
CA VAL A 611 -8.40 -34.91 -58.98
C VAL A 611 -9.10 -34.98 -60.34
N GLU A 612 -8.66 -35.86 -61.25
CA GLU A 612 -9.30 -36.05 -62.56
C GLU A 612 -10.77 -36.51 -62.46
N GLN A 613 -11.08 -37.36 -61.48
CA GLN A 613 -12.46 -37.80 -61.22
C GLN A 613 -13.31 -36.75 -60.50
N SER A 614 -12.69 -35.83 -59.77
CA SER A 614 -13.37 -34.87 -58.90
C SER A 614 -13.42 -33.45 -59.47
N HIS A 615 -12.67 -33.18 -60.54
CA HIS A 615 -12.55 -31.87 -61.14
C HIS A 615 -12.81 -31.94 -62.65
N THR A 616 -13.38 -30.88 -63.19
CA THR A 616 -13.61 -30.73 -64.63
C THR A 616 -12.89 -29.47 -65.09
N MET A 617 -12.38 -29.49 -66.32
CA MET A 617 -11.77 -28.32 -66.91
C MET A 617 -12.83 -27.41 -67.53
N ILE A 618 -12.78 -26.13 -67.18
CA ILE A 618 -13.71 -25.10 -67.64
C ILE A 618 -12.85 -23.91 -68.06
N ASN A 619 -12.81 -23.59 -69.35
CA ASN A 619 -12.07 -22.45 -69.90
C ASN A 619 -10.59 -22.40 -69.50
N GLY A 620 -9.91 -23.56 -69.50
CA GLY A 620 -8.52 -23.71 -69.07
C GLY A 620 -8.30 -23.77 -67.56
N TRP A 621 -9.35 -23.67 -66.74
CA TRP A 621 -9.27 -23.78 -65.28
C TRP A 621 -9.75 -25.15 -64.81
N VAL A 622 -9.05 -25.76 -63.87
CA VAL A 622 -9.46 -27.02 -63.23
C VAL A 622 -10.30 -26.70 -62.00
N VAL A 623 -11.55 -27.17 -62.01
CA VAL A 623 -12.59 -26.71 -61.08
C VAL A 623 -13.28 -27.92 -60.40
N PRO A 624 -13.53 -27.90 -59.07
CA PRO A 624 -14.12 -29.03 -58.36
C PRO A 624 -15.57 -29.29 -58.77
N THR A 625 -15.85 -30.50 -59.25
CA THR A 625 -17.15 -30.95 -59.77
C THR A 625 -17.69 -32.23 -59.12
N LYS A 626 -16.93 -32.87 -58.21
CA LYS A 626 -17.39 -34.06 -57.49
C LYS A 626 -18.66 -33.83 -56.69
N GLY A 627 -19.51 -34.85 -56.64
CA GLY A 627 -20.79 -34.80 -55.93
C GLY A 627 -21.84 -33.94 -56.64
N ARG A 628 -21.54 -33.47 -57.86
CA ARG A 628 -22.47 -32.73 -58.70
C ARG A 628 -23.08 -33.67 -59.74
N ASP A 629 -24.24 -33.24 -60.18
CA ASP A 629 -25.04 -33.89 -61.21
C ASP A 629 -24.26 -34.00 -62.52
N GLN A 630 -24.13 -35.22 -63.03
CA GLN A 630 -23.35 -35.53 -64.23
C GLN A 630 -23.91 -34.87 -65.49
N GLU A 631 -25.22 -34.66 -65.56
CA GLU A 631 -25.85 -33.92 -66.67
C GLU A 631 -25.38 -32.46 -66.66
N PHE A 632 -25.35 -31.85 -65.47
CA PHE A 632 -24.86 -30.48 -65.32
C PHE A 632 -23.35 -30.37 -65.57
N VAL A 633 -22.55 -31.32 -65.08
CA VAL A 633 -21.10 -31.31 -65.28
C VAL A 633 -20.74 -31.46 -66.76
N GLY A 634 -21.43 -32.32 -67.50
CA GLY A 634 -21.25 -32.47 -68.94
C GLY A 634 -21.60 -31.20 -69.75
N ALA A 635 -22.62 -30.46 -69.32
CA ALA A 635 -23.04 -29.20 -69.95
C ALA A 635 -22.25 -27.97 -69.48
N LEU A 636 -21.41 -28.11 -68.45
CA LEU A 636 -20.80 -26.99 -67.74
C LEU A 636 -19.89 -26.10 -68.58
N PRO A 637 -19.08 -26.61 -69.53
CA PRO A 637 -18.29 -25.75 -70.42
C PRO A 637 -19.17 -24.80 -71.26
N GLU A 638 -20.28 -25.29 -71.82
CA GLU A 638 -21.21 -24.48 -72.60
C GLU A 638 -21.95 -23.46 -71.74
N ILE A 639 -22.40 -23.89 -70.54
CA ILE A 639 -23.04 -23.01 -69.55
C ILE A 639 -22.08 -21.90 -69.14
N SER A 640 -20.84 -22.23 -68.79
CA SER A 640 -19.80 -21.27 -68.36
C SER A 640 -19.57 -20.20 -69.42
N ASN A 641 -19.33 -20.61 -70.67
CA ASN A 641 -19.11 -19.68 -71.77
C ASN A 641 -20.29 -18.74 -71.99
N LYS A 642 -21.51 -19.26 -71.93
CA LYS A 642 -22.72 -18.46 -72.09
C LYS A 642 -22.91 -17.45 -70.97
N GLU A 643 -22.75 -17.86 -69.72
CA GLU A 643 -22.98 -16.99 -68.56
C GLU A 643 -21.87 -15.94 -68.41
N ILE A 644 -20.61 -16.29 -68.70
CA ILE A 644 -19.51 -15.32 -68.76
C ILE A 644 -19.77 -14.29 -69.86
N ALA A 645 -20.15 -14.73 -71.07
CA ALA A 645 -20.49 -13.81 -72.15
C ALA A 645 -21.69 -12.91 -71.82
N ALA A 646 -22.69 -13.43 -71.12
CA ALA A 646 -23.83 -12.64 -70.65
C ALA A 646 -23.39 -11.61 -69.60
N TYR A 647 -22.56 -12.02 -68.65
CA TYR A 647 -22.04 -11.15 -67.61
C TYR A 647 -21.21 -10.01 -68.20
N VAL A 648 -20.23 -10.32 -69.07
CA VAL A 648 -19.36 -9.32 -69.72
C VAL A 648 -20.16 -8.29 -70.52
N LYS A 649 -21.29 -8.68 -71.13
CA LYS A 649 -22.19 -7.72 -71.83
C LYS A 649 -22.89 -6.74 -70.88
N THR A 650 -23.05 -7.11 -69.61
CA THR A 650 -23.81 -6.33 -68.61
C THR A 650 -22.95 -5.67 -67.54
N ALA A 651 -21.69 -6.09 -67.41
CA ALA A 651 -20.75 -5.58 -66.42
C ALA A 651 -20.33 -4.14 -66.75
N ASP A 652 -20.26 -3.29 -65.72
CA ASP A 652 -19.78 -1.91 -65.85
C ASP A 652 -18.29 -1.87 -66.27
N PRO A 653 -17.88 -1.05 -67.25
CA PRO A 653 -16.48 -0.86 -67.62
C PRO A 653 -15.53 -0.57 -66.43
N VAL A 654 -16.02 0.06 -65.36
CA VAL A 654 -15.26 0.36 -64.13
C VAL A 654 -14.85 -0.90 -63.37
N GLN A 655 -15.52 -2.03 -63.59
CA GLN A 655 -15.11 -3.30 -63.00
C GLN A 655 -13.78 -3.81 -63.59
N GLY A 656 -13.30 -3.21 -64.69
CA GLY A 656 -11.95 -3.39 -65.22
C GLY A 656 -11.63 -4.83 -65.62
N ILE A 657 -12.56 -5.51 -66.28
CA ILE A 657 -12.32 -6.85 -66.81
C ILE A 657 -11.31 -6.69 -67.96
N ASP A 658 -10.04 -6.97 -67.68
CA ASP A 658 -8.94 -6.73 -68.63
C ASP A 658 -8.99 -7.71 -69.82
N ASN A 659 -9.39 -8.96 -69.57
CA ASN A 659 -9.63 -9.98 -70.58
C ASN A 659 -10.78 -10.92 -70.17
N PRO A 660 -11.88 -11.02 -70.95
CA PRO A 660 -12.97 -11.96 -70.69
C PRO A 660 -12.54 -13.43 -70.52
N ASP A 661 -11.46 -13.85 -71.16
CA ASP A 661 -10.93 -15.22 -71.07
C ASP A 661 -10.34 -15.54 -69.69
N ASP A 662 -10.10 -14.52 -68.85
CA ASP A 662 -9.63 -14.68 -67.48
C ASP A 662 -10.78 -14.87 -66.48
N LEU A 663 -12.01 -14.87 -66.96
CA LEU A 663 -13.19 -15.21 -66.17
C LEU A 663 -13.45 -16.71 -66.18
N VAL A 664 -13.83 -17.24 -65.03
CA VAL A 664 -14.22 -18.66 -64.88
C VAL A 664 -15.49 -18.79 -64.06
N LEU A 665 -16.37 -19.70 -64.47
CA LEU A 665 -17.48 -20.13 -63.65
C LEU A 665 -17.01 -21.23 -62.70
N ALA A 666 -16.92 -20.90 -61.41
CA ALA A 666 -16.44 -21.80 -60.37
C ALA A 666 -17.51 -22.05 -59.31
N PRO A 667 -17.46 -23.18 -58.58
CA PRO A 667 -18.26 -23.41 -57.41
C PRO A 667 -18.14 -22.28 -56.41
N HIS A 668 -19.26 -21.91 -55.81
CA HIS A 668 -19.20 -21.16 -54.57
C HIS A 668 -18.66 -22.07 -53.46
N MET A 669 -17.48 -21.74 -52.93
CA MET A 669 -16.89 -22.43 -51.77
C MET A 669 -17.88 -22.40 -50.59
N GLY A 670 -18.26 -23.56 -50.06
CA GLY A 670 -19.16 -23.68 -48.90
C GLY A 670 -20.65 -23.89 -49.19
N HIS A 671 -21.09 -23.85 -50.45
CA HIS A 671 -22.50 -24.13 -50.79
C HIS A 671 -22.62 -25.09 -51.99
N MET A 672 -23.22 -26.27 -51.75
CA MET A 672 -23.54 -27.21 -52.82
C MET A 672 -24.62 -26.59 -53.73
N GLY A 673 -24.33 -26.48 -55.02
CA GLY A 673 -25.29 -26.00 -56.04
C GLY A 673 -25.26 -24.49 -56.33
N LEU A 674 -24.38 -23.72 -55.68
CA LEU A 674 -24.11 -22.33 -56.05
C LEU A 674 -22.80 -22.21 -56.84
N TRP A 675 -22.80 -21.27 -57.77
CA TRP A 675 -21.69 -20.98 -58.69
C TRP A 675 -21.44 -19.47 -58.72
N VAL A 676 -20.20 -19.08 -58.95
CA VAL A 676 -19.77 -17.69 -59.03
C VAL A 676 -18.86 -17.49 -60.23
N ILE A 677 -18.92 -16.30 -60.81
CA ILE A 677 -17.94 -15.88 -61.81
C ILE A 677 -16.75 -15.29 -61.05
N LEU A 678 -15.55 -15.79 -61.31
CA LEU A 678 -14.32 -15.31 -60.70
C LEU A 678 -13.44 -14.65 -61.76
N ASP A 679 -12.83 -13.51 -61.43
CA ASP A 679 -11.74 -12.91 -62.19
C ASP A 679 -10.40 -13.38 -61.63
N MET A 680 -9.71 -14.09 -62.50
CA MET A 680 -8.50 -14.80 -62.15
C MET A 680 -7.25 -13.96 -62.33
N SER A 681 -7.30 -12.94 -63.21
CA SER A 681 -6.22 -11.94 -63.36
C SER A 681 -5.98 -11.16 -62.07
N ARG A 682 -7.00 -11.09 -61.20
CA ARG A 682 -6.97 -10.37 -59.93
C ARG A 682 -6.90 -11.26 -58.70
N GLY A 683 -6.47 -12.52 -58.88
CA GLY A 683 -6.27 -13.45 -57.78
C GLY A 683 -7.57 -14.07 -57.26
N TRP A 684 -8.40 -14.61 -58.16
CA TRP A 684 -9.65 -15.33 -57.84
C TRP A 684 -10.75 -14.44 -57.21
N LYS A 685 -10.82 -13.16 -57.60
CA LYS A 685 -11.82 -12.25 -57.03
C LYS A 685 -13.20 -12.57 -57.58
N PRO A 686 -14.23 -12.75 -56.73
CA PRO A 686 -15.59 -12.90 -57.21
C PRO A 686 -16.03 -11.62 -57.93
N MET A 687 -16.59 -11.82 -59.11
CA MET A 687 -17.21 -10.75 -59.86
C MET A 687 -18.46 -10.27 -59.13
N VAL A 688 -18.67 -8.97 -59.20
CA VAL A 688 -19.80 -8.30 -58.58
C VAL A 688 -20.73 -7.74 -59.66
N ASP A 689 -22.01 -7.67 -59.33
CA ASP A 689 -22.99 -6.92 -60.12
C ASP A 689 -22.77 -5.41 -59.95
N ASN A 690 -23.62 -4.62 -60.61
CA ASN A 690 -23.53 -3.16 -60.56
C ASN A 690 -23.85 -2.56 -59.18
N ASN A 691 -24.34 -3.37 -58.24
CA ASN A 691 -24.57 -2.98 -56.84
C ASN A 691 -23.41 -3.37 -55.91
N GLY A 692 -22.34 -3.95 -56.46
CA GLY A 692 -21.21 -4.47 -55.69
C GLY A 692 -21.52 -5.78 -54.96
N ALA A 693 -22.64 -6.44 -55.28
CA ALA A 693 -22.98 -7.75 -54.75
C ALA A 693 -22.37 -8.84 -55.63
N MET A 694 -21.85 -9.91 -55.03
CA MET A 694 -21.25 -11.02 -55.78
C MET A 694 -22.26 -11.67 -56.72
N VAL A 695 -21.83 -11.96 -57.96
CA VAL A 695 -22.65 -12.68 -58.94
C VAL A 695 -22.71 -14.15 -58.55
N VAL A 696 -23.80 -14.53 -57.90
CA VAL A 696 -24.07 -15.91 -57.46
C VAL A 696 -25.16 -16.52 -58.34
N LEU A 697 -24.84 -17.63 -58.99
CA LEU A 697 -25.69 -18.35 -59.94
C LEU A 697 -26.10 -19.70 -59.35
N ARG A 698 -27.40 -20.03 -59.39
CA ARG A 698 -27.90 -21.32 -58.89
C ARG A 698 -27.84 -22.39 -59.98
N LYS A 699 -27.38 -23.60 -59.63
CA LYS A 699 -27.32 -24.75 -60.55
C LYS A 699 -28.66 -25.00 -61.25
N SER A 700 -29.77 -24.96 -60.52
CA SER A 700 -31.11 -25.20 -61.09
C SER A 700 -31.48 -24.18 -62.16
N GLU A 701 -31.11 -22.92 -61.97
CA GLU A 701 -31.36 -21.85 -62.93
C GLU A 701 -30.46 -22.01 -64.17
N LEU A 702 -29.18 -22.32 -63.96
CA LEU A 702 -28.24 -22.60 -65.03
C LEU A 702 -28.72 -23.76 -65.92
N MET A 703 -29.18 -24.86 -65.33
CA MET A 703 -29.73 -26.00 -66.09
C MET A 703 -31.02 -25.66 -66.81
N ALA A 704 -31.94 -24.93 -66.17
CA ALA A 704 -33.19 -24.52 -66.80
C ALA A 704 -32.92 -23.67 -68.05
N ARG A 705 -32.01 -22.69 -67.94
CA ARG A 705 -31.59 -21.84 -69.07
C ARG A 705 -30.87 -22.64 -70.17
N HIS A 706 -30.08 -23.64 -69.80
CA HIS A 706 -29.38 -24.49 -70.77
C HIS A 706 -30.34 -25.41 -71.53
N ARG A 707 -31.24 -26.12 -70.83
CA ARG A 707 -32.26 -26.99 -71.46
C ARG A 707 -33.21 -26.19 -72.35
N GLN A 708 -33.61 -24.99 -71.94
CA GLN A 708 -34.41 -24.09 -72.77
C GLN A 708 -33.65 -23.73 -74.06
N ALA A 709 -32.37 -23.38 -73.97
CA ALA A 709 -31.56 -23.06 -75.14
C ALA A 709 -31.41 -24.25 -76.11
N LEU A 710 -31.27 -25.48 -75.61
CA LEU A 710 -31.25 -26.69 -76.44
C LEU A 710 -32.59 -26.96 -77.12
N SER A 711 -33.70 -26.77 -76.40
CA SER A 711 -35.06 -26.88 -76.95
C SER A 711 -35.27 -25.86 -78.08
N ASP A 712 -34.90 -24.60 -77.84
CA ASP A 712 -35.02 -23.52 -78.82
C ASP A 712 -34.15 -23.79 -80.05
N ALA A 713 -32.92 -24.27 -79.87
CA ALA A 713 -32.04 -24.67 -80.98
C ALA A 713 -32.62 -25.83 -81.80
N THR A 714 -33.27 -26.79 -81.13
CA THR A 714 -33.91 -27.94 -81.80
C THR A 714 -35.17 -27.51 -82.57
N LEU A 715 -35.99 -26.64 -81.97
CA LEU A 715 -37.15 -26.05 -82.65
C LEU A 715 -36.72 -25.21 -83.85
N LYS A 716 -35.63 -24.44 -83.71
CA LYS A 716 -35.06 -23.66 -84.81
C LYS A 716 -34.58 -24.58 -85.94
N LYS A 717 -33.81 -25.63 -85.65
CA LYS A 717 -33.40 -26.62 -86.68
C LYS A 717 -34.58 -27.31 -87.34
N ARG A 718 -35.65 -27.61 -86.59
CA ARG A 718 -36.89 -28.17 -87.17
C ARG A 718 -37.64 -27.16 -88.03
N ALA A 719 -37.66 -25.89 -87.62
CA ALA A 719 -38.27 -24.82 -88.40
C ALA A 719 -37.47 -24.56 -89.69
N GLU A 720 -36.14 -24.56 -89.63
CA GLU A 720 -35.24 -24.47 -90.78
C GLU A 720 -35.44 -25.68 -91.72
N ALA A 721 -35.46 -26.91 -91.20
CA ALA A 721 -35.72 -28.11 -92.00
C ALA A 721 -37.14 -28.12 -92.62
N ASN A 722 -38.15 -27.60 -91.92
CA ASN A 722 -39.50 -27.45 -92.46
C ASN A 722 -39.60 -26.32 -93.50
N ALA A 723 -38.84 -25.24 -93.32
CA ALA A 723 -38.74 -24.16 -94.31
C ALA A 723 -38.07 -24.66 -95.59
N GLU A 724 -36.97 -25.41 -95.48
CA GLU A 724 -36.32 -26.07 -96.62
C GLU A 724 -37.25 -27.10 -97.29
N ALA A 725 -38.01 -27.88 -96.52
CA ALA A 725 -38.99 -28.81 -97.07
C ALA A 725 -40.18 -28.13 -97.76
N ASN A 726 -40.56 -26.92 -97.32
CA ASN A 726 -41.61 -26.11 -97.93
C ASN A 726 -41.10 -25.35 -99.17
N GLU A 727 -39.88 -24.81 -99.16
CA GLU A 727 -39.24 -24.25 -100.35
C GLU A 727 -39.07 -25.32 -101.45
N GLY A 728 -38.74 -26.56 -101.07
CA GLY A 728 -38.73 -27.70 -102.01
C GLY A 728 -40.11 -28.10 -102.56
N ARG A 729 -41.20 -27.75 -101.86
CA ARG A 729 -42.58 -27.94 -102.35
C ARG A 729 -43.04 -26.79 -103.25
N ASP A 730 -42.68 -25.56 -102.94
CA ASP A 730 -43.02 -24.40 -103.77
C ASP A 730 -42.19 -24.36 -105.06
N MET A 731 -40.93 -24.82 -105.06
CA MET A 731 -40.20 -25.08 -106.31
C MET A 731 -40.82 -26.19 -107.18
N LYS A 732 -41.57 -27.14 -106.60
CA LYS A 732 -42.37 -28.12 -107.36
C LYS A 732 -43.70 -27.57 -107.87
N LYS A 733 -44.23 -26.50 -107.27
CA LYS A 733 -45.41 -25.78 -107.78
C LYS A 733 -45.05 -24.82 -108.91
N ASP A 734 -43.88 -24.19 -108.85
CA ASP A 734 -43.39 -23.28 -109.90
C ASP A 734 -42.67 -24.02 -111.05
N GLY A 735 -42.34 -25.31 -110.88
CA GLY A 735 -41.83 -26.20 -111.93
C GLY A 735 -42.90 -26.95 -112.72
N ALA A 736 -44.18 -26.85 -112.35
CA ALA A 736 -45.28 -27.49 -113.09
C ALA A 736 -45.88 -26.51 -114.11
N VAL A 737 -45.10 -26.21 -115.15
CA VAL A 737 -45.63 -25.71 -116.43
C VAL A 737 -46.50 -26.82 -117.03
N TRP A 738 -47.78 -26.87 -116.66
CA TRP A 738 -48.76 -27.62 -117.44
C TRP A 738 -49.08 -26.81 -118.68
N THR A 739 -48.39 -27.18 -119.75
CA THR A 739 -48.70 -26.81 -121.12
C THR A 739 -50.14 -27.20 -121.43
N ARG A 740 -50.92 -26.23 -121.89
CA ARG A 740 -52.21 -26.45 -122.57
C ARG A 740 -52.06 -27.51 -123.66
N MET A 741 -52.91 -28.53 -123.62
CA MET A 741 -53.38 -29.20 -124.83
C MET A 741 -54.91 -29.08 -124.88
N PRO A 742 -55.48 -28.54 -125.97
CA PRO A 742 -56.92 -28.55 -126.21
C PRO A 742 -57.26 -29.79 -127.05
N TRP A 743 -58.28 -30.55 -126.67
CA TRP A 743 -59.00 -31.36 -127.64
C TRP A 743 -60.47 -31.46 -127.25
N ASP A 744 -61.29 -30.89 -128.13
CA ASP A 744 -62.69 -31.18 -128.30
C ASP A 744 -62.93 -32.69 -128.48
N LYS A 745 -64.00 -33.20 -127.87
CA LYS A 745 -65.13 -33.92 -128.51
C LYS A 745 -65.71 -35.01 -127.62
N ALA A 746 -67.03 -35.15 -127.79
CA ALA A 746 -67.82 -36.37 -127.71
C ALA A 746 -68.09 -36.88 -126.28
N THR A 747 -69.26 -36.55 -125.72
CA THR A 747 -70.56 -37.22 -125.88
C THR A 747 -70.75 -38.34 -124.86
N ASP A 748 -71.83 -38.17 -124.12
CA ASP A 748 -72.86 -39.17 -123.87
C ASP A 748 -72.56 -40.41 -123.02
N GLU A 749 -73.56 -40.61 -122.16
CA GLU A 749 -74.17 -41.88 -121.78
C GLU A 749 -73.68 -42.61 -120.51
N VAL A 750 -74.64 -42.60 -119.57
CA VAL A 750 -75.23 -43.77 -118.90
C VAL A 750 -74.64 -44.16 -117.53
N THR A 751 -75.50 -43.88 -116.54
CA THR A 751 -75.63 -44.45 -115.18
C THR A 751 -75.71 -45.99 -115.16
N PRO A 752 -75.66 -46.69 -114.01
CA PRO A 752 -75.72 -46.22 -112.62
C PRO A 752 -74.44 -46.38 -111.80
#